data_AF-A0A506RH53-F1
#
_entry.id   AF-A0A506RH53-F1
#
_cell.length_a   1.000
_cell.length_b   1.000
_cell.length_c   1.000
_cell.angle_alpha   90.00
_cell.angle_beta   90.00
_cell.angle_gamma   90.00
#
_symmetry.space_group_name_H-M   'P 1'
#
loop_
_entity.id
_entity.type
_entity.pdbx_description
1 polymer ?
#
loop_
_entity_poly.entity_id
_entity_poly.type
_entity_poly.pdbx_seq_one_letter_code
_entity_poly.pdbx_strand_id
1 'polypeptide(L)'
;MELKQLFQASAIAAALALAGCGGDINITEGSIDNSSTVTNNYGNSGTDSGTGGTDSGTTDTLPGEKSSYLTSEVSAALGQTIEVRVLSGTLTADDADESGNITLTNDTVWAIEGPLFVGEDKANSVNLVIEEGTIIFGRSGGDYLVVSRDSSIEAVGSADAPIIFTSFQDVVGDEVGAGQWGGIVLLGNAPSNKCPQDGSDCALQVEGVEEGAVFGGTDETDSSGTLNYVVVKYAGYEIAVDNELNGVTFGGVGSGTEVDYLQVHSNADDGVEFFGGNVNIKHLVLTANQDDSVDWDNGFRGKLQYVFVQHDTADGDANRGIEADNDGSTPDITPQSNPMISNLTIIGNNFDGEDDSEGVYLREGTGAQIYNMVITGPSGMGECFEVENSTESQANLADGTITVKSSVIACANGENFKSDTANGGTDLAAWFTAETSNQVLDASAILLSSTGKPLADSPLLGAGEDASQVDGFFEATDFIGAVGSSDWRQGWAFGFGGGTIQVVESTSGCPAGTSNIASVDGVTTTCSLSGTLTTDVNLTEGNIYALSGAVFVGGDNENSATLSIEPGVTVYGASGNDYLVVSRGSKIEAEGTAAKPVVFTSYEDVTGAATSAGQWGGLVLLGNAPSNKCPTDGSACALQVEGVEEGAVFGGTDITDNSGILRYVRVQFGGYEIALDNELNGITFGGVGSGTTVDHVQVHANADDGVEFFGGAVDVKYLVLTGIQDDSIDWDNGFQGRMQYVLVRQATDDSDANRGIEADNDGSNPSIEPQSNPSLANVTIIGNNFDGEDDSEGVYLREGTGAQLYNFIVTGPSGMGECFEVEDSTESQTNLGDGTITFSNSVIACENGENFKNAATAVDLENWFLNTQTGNSVAATQADVLSGIYSTTTATPFDFTGDSFFDNADFVGAVKEGDDWTAGWTIGLE
;
A
#
# COMPACT_ATOMS: atom_id res chain seq x y z
N MET A 1 -62.25 12.27 -31.40
CA MET A 1 -62.08 12.37 -32.87
C MET A 1 -61.81 13.83 -33.17
N GLU A 2 -60.86 14.10 -34.07
CA GLU A 2 -60.28 15.41 -34.44
C GLU A 2 -59.09 15.92 -33.61
N LEU A 3 -57.91 15.33 -33.85
CA LEU A 3 -56.61 15.99 -33.68
C LEU A 3 -55.58 15.57 -34.76
N LYS A 4 -56.02 14.88 -35.82
CA LYS A 4 -55.15 14.32 -36.88
C LYS A 4 -55.00 15.21 -38.13
N GLN A 5 -55.67 16.36 -38.23
CA GLN A 5 -55.63 17.21 -39.44
C GLN A 5 -54.78 18.47 -39.33
N LEU A 6 -54.24 18.82 -38.16
CA LEU A 6 -53.35 19.98 -38.01
C LEU A 6 -51.86 19.66 -38.28
N PHE A 7 -51.42 18.42 -38.04
CA PHE A 7 -50.03 18.01 -38.21
C PHE A 7 -49.60 17.84 -39.68
N GLN A 8 -50.53 17.47 -40.57
CA GLN A 8 -50.24 17.29 -42.00
C GLN A 8 -50.12 18.62 -42.78
N ALA A 9 -50.62 19.72 -42.24
CA ALA A 9 -50.54 21.03 -42.90
C ALA A 9 -49.23 21.78 -42.59
N SER A 10 -48.61 21.54 -41.43
CA SER A 10 -47.34 22.15 -41.04
C SER A 10 -46.13 21.43 -41.64
N ALA A 11 -46.19 20.10 -41.81
CA ALA A 11 -45.08 19.32 -42.38
C ALA A 11 -44.86 19.58 -43.90
N ILE A 12 -45.92 19.91 -44.65
CA ILE A 12 -45.82 20.17 -46.10
C ILE A 12 -45.36 21.61 -46.41
N ALA A 13 -45.53 22.55 -45.48
CA ALA A 13 -45.06 23.93 -45.65
C ALA A 13 -43.54 24.07 -45.41
N ALA A 14 -42.95 23.23 -44.55
CA ALA A 14 -41.51 23.22 -44.33
C ALA A 14 -40.73 22.48 -45.44
N ALA A 15 -41.32 21.44 -46.04
CA ALA A 15 -40.69 20.68 -47.12
C ALA A 15 -40.66 21.40 -48.50
N LEU A 16 -41.44 22.49 -48.68
CA LEU A 16 -41.51 23.25 -49.93
C LEU A 16 -40.59 24.48 -49.99
N ALA A 17 -39.85 24.79 -48.92
CA ALA A 17 -38.86 25.88 -48.90
C ALA A 17 -37.40 25.42 -49.17
N LEU A 18 -37.14 24.10 -49.15
CA LEU A 18 -35.80 23.53 -49.34
C LEU A 18 -35.53 22.96 -50.74
N ALA A 19 -36.51 23.02 -51.65
CA ALA A 19 -36.34 22.63 -53.05
C ALA A 19 -36.42 23.86 -53.96
N GLY A 20 -35.39 24.71 -53.96
CA GLY A 20 -35.42 25.88 -54.84
C GLY A 20 -34.31 26.91 -54.67
N CYS A 21 -33.04 26.50 -54.66
CA CYS A 21 -31.94 27.28 -55.22
C CYS A 21 -30.67 26.42 -55.23
N GLY A 22 -30.47 25.67 -56.32
CA GLY A 22 -29.17 25.09 -56.64
C GLY A 22 -28.19 26.18 -57.07
N GLY A 23 -26.94 26.03 -56.62
CA GLY A 23 -25.78 26.78 -57.08
C GLY A 23 -24.57 26.44 -56.22
N ASP A 24 -23.53 25.85 -56.83
CA ASP A 24 -22.22 25.64 -56.21
C ASP A 24 -21.71 26.92 -55.56
N ILE A 25 -21.35 26.82 -54.28
CA ILE A 25 -20.54 27.83 -53.58
C ILE A 25 -19.41 27.08 -52.87
N ASN A 26 -18.22 27.12 -53.49
CA ASN A 26 -16.95 26.93 -52.81
C ASN A 26 -16.76 28.10 -51.83
N ILE A 27 -16.68 27.84 -50.53
CA ILE A 27 -16.08 28.78 -49.57
C ILE A 27 -15.08 28.01 -48.71
N THR A 28 -13.86 28.52 -48.79
CA THR A 28 -12.65 28.19 -48.05
C THR A 28 -12.86 28.33 -46.54
N GLU A 29 -12.25 27.43 -45.78
CA GLU A 29 -12.17 27.45 -44.32
C GLU A 29 -11.68 28.80 -43.80
N GLY A 30 -12.42 29.34 -42.85
CA GLY A 30 -12.08 30.50 -42.07
C GLY A 30 -12.75 30.38 -40.70
N SER A 31 -11.92 30.21 -39.68
CA SER A 31 -12.14 30.30 -38.23
C SER A 31 -13.60 30.36 -37.75
N ILE A 32 -14.06 29.29 -37.10
CA ILE A 32 -15.29 29.29 -36.32
C ILE A 32 -14.95 29.71 -34.89
N ASP A 33 -15.47 30.87 -34.51
CA ASP A 33 -15.57 31.43 -33.17
C ASP A 33 -16.71 30.70 -32.44
N ASN A 34 -16.38 29.96 -31.36
CA ASN A 34 -17.34 29.17 -30.58
C ASN A 34 -18.00 29.97 -29.43
N SER A 35 -18.14 31.29 -29.56
CA SER A 35 -18.89 32.09 -28.60
C SER A 35 -20.41 32.01 -28.82
N SER A 36 -21.02 30.91 -28.35
CA SER A 36 -22.45 30.94 -27.99
C SER A 36 -22.68 30.28 -26.64
N THR A 37 -22.61 31.10 -25.59
CA THR A 37 -23.08 30.78 -24.24
C THR A 37 -24.60 30.59 -24.24
N VAL A 38 -25.04 29.37 -23.91
CA VAL A 38 -26.39 29.16 -23.39
C VAL A 38 -26.36 29.57 -21.93
N THR A 39 -27.10 30.63 -21.61
CA THR A 39 -27.27 31.14 -20.25
C THR A 39 -27.97 30.11 -19.35
N ASN A 40 -27.22 29.45 -18.47
CA ASN A 40 -27.75 28.94 -17.22
C ASN A 40 -27.57 30.00 -16.12
N ASN A 41 -28.68 30.28 -15.46
CA ASN A 41 -28.91 31.49 -14.69
C ASN A 41 -28.50 31.26 -13.22
N TYR A 42 -27.19 31.21 -12.96
CA TYR A 42 -26.66 31.41 -11.59
C TYR A 42 -26.20 32.86 -11.44
N GLY A 43 -26.75 33.53 -10.43
CA GLY A 43 -26.69 34.98 -10.26
C GLY A 43 -25.27 35.49 -10.03
N ASN A 44 -24.66 36.00 -11.10
CA ASN A 44 -23.46 36.82 -11.02
C ASN A 44 -23.80 38.19 -10.42
N SER A 45 -23.57 38.34 -9.12
CA SER A 45 -23.35 39.65 -8.50
C SER A 45 -22.12 39.61 -7.61
N GLY A 46 -20.96 39.74 -8.22
CA GLY A 46 -19.68 39.86 -7.52
C GLY A 46 -18.54 40.13 -8.48
N THR A 47 -18.56 41.27 -9.17
CA THR A 47 -17.37 41.78 -9.86
C THR A 47 -16.31 42.11 -8.81
N ASP A 48 -15.29 41.27 -8.65
CA ASP A 48 -14.05 41.69 -8.00
C ASP A 48 -13.09 42.25 -9.05
N SER A 49 -13.22 43.56 -9.26
CA SER A 49 -12.15 44.36 -9.83
C SER A 49 -11.24 44.82 -8.69
N GLY A 50 -10.31 43.96 -8.28
CA GLY A 50 -9.29 44.22 -7.27
C GLY A 50 -7.97 44.64 -7.91
N THR A 51 -7.76 45.94 -8.03
CA THR A 51 -6.48 46.58 -8.36
C THR A 51 -5.33 46.07 -7.48
N GLY A 52 -4.16 45.88 -8.09
CA GLY A 52 -2.90 45.52 -7.43
C GLY A 52 -2.72 46.17 -6.06
N GLY A 53 -2.80 45.33 -5.04
CA GLY A 53 -2.39 45.62 -3.67
C GLY A 53 -1.10 44.87 -3.40
N THR A 54 -0.01 45.59 -3.25
CA THR A 54 1.16 45.09 -2.53
C THR A 54 0.75 44.88 -1.07
N ASP A 55 0.64 43.64 -0.62
CA ASP A 55 0.60 43.31 0.80
C ASP A 55 1.47 42.08 1.13
N SER A 56 2.34 42.30 2.12
CA SER A 56 3.06 41.39 3.01
C SER A 56 3.30 39.91 2.63
N GLY A 57 4.49 39.62 2.07
CA GLY A 57 5.50 38.88 2.85
C GLY A 57 5.49 37.35 2.91
N THR A 58 4.71 36.63 2.10
CA THR A 58 4.91 35.19 1.84
C THR A 58 4.75 34.95 0.34
N THR A 59 5.74 34.39 -0.33
CA THR A 59 5.60 33.93 -1.71
C THR A 59 4.71 32.70 -1.70
N ASP A 60 3.52 32.77 -2.28
CA ASP A 60 2.69 31.60 -2.55
C ASP A 60 3.37 30.78 -3.66
N THR A 61 3.81 29.57 -3.33
CA THR A 61 4.63 28.70 -4.19
C THR A 61 3.89 27.44 -4.62
N LEU A 62 2.65 27.24 -4.20
CA LEU A 62 1.83 26.09 -4.59
C LEU A 62 1.26 26.28 -6.01
N PRO A 63 1.07 25.20 -6.78
CA PRO A 63 0.52 25.28 -8.13
C PRO A 63 -0.92 25.79 -8.14
N GLY A 64 -1.35 26.35 -9.27
CA GLY A 64 -2.72 26.83 -9.47
C GLY A 64 -3.12 28.08 -8.66
N GLU A 65 -4.33 28.55 -8.89
CA GLU A 65 -4.87 29.76 -8.25
C GLU A 65 -5.89 29.44 -7.14
N LYS A 66 -5.77 30.09 -5.99
CA LYS A 66 -6.74 29.96 -4.89
C LYS A 66 -8.13 30.42 -5.31
N SER A 67 -9.15 29.58 -5.10
CA SER A 67 -10.55 29.92 -5.38
C SER A 67 -11.35 30.07 -4.10
N SER A 68 -11.64 31.31 -3.70
CA SER A 68 -12.46 31.60 -2.52
C SER A 68 -13.90 31.07 -2.63
N TYR A 69 -14.46 31.04 -3.84
CA TYR A 69 -15.79 30.51 -4.10
C TYR A 69 -15.81 28.98 -3.91
N LEU A 70 -14.92 28.25 -4.59
CA LEU A 70 -14.88 26.79 -4.46
C LEU A 70 -14.48 26.36 -3.05
N THR A 71 -13.53 27.07 -2.43
CA THR A 71 -13.17 26.91 -1.02
C THR A 71 -14.42 26.96 -0.14
N SER A 72 -15.31 27.94 -0.35
CA SER A 72 -16.57 28.05 0.40
C SER A 72 -17.50 26.86 0.18
N GLU A 73 -17.75 26.48 -1.07
CA GLU A 73 -18.70 25.41 -1.41
C GLU A 73 -18.21 24.05 -0.94
N VAL A 74 -16.94 23.72 -1.23
CA VAL A 74 -16.31 22.45 -0.82
C VAL A 74 -16.18 22.38 0.69
N SER A 75 -15.74 23.45 1.36
CA SER A 75 -15.68 23.49 2.83
C SER A 75 -17.05 23.28 3.47
N ALA A 76 -18.11 23.85 2.86
CA ALA A 76 -19.47 23.67 3.36
C ALA A 76 -19.97 22.23 3.20
N ALA A 77 -19.68 21.60 2.06
CA ALA A 77 -20.06 20.22 1.79
C ALA A 77 -19.32 19.21 2.68
N LEU A 78 -18.01 19.42 2.85
CA LEU A 78 -17.15 18.54 3.63
C LEU A 78 -17.20 18.82 5.13
N GLY A 79 -17.85 19.92 5.55
CA GLY A 79 -18.04 20.26 6.97
C GLY A 79 -16.78 20.75 7.69
N GLN A 80 -15.71 21.06 6.94
CA GLN A 80 -14.42 21.54 7.45
C GLN A 80 -13.83 22.63 6.56
N THR A 81 -12.91 23.44 7.08
CA THR A 81 -12.24 24.48 6.27
C THR A 81 -11.12 23.82 5.47
N ILE A 82 -11.24 23.85 4.14
CA ILE A 82 -10.28 23.26 3.21
C ILE A 82 -10.00 24.25 2.07
N GLU A 83 -8.73 24.44 1.71
CA GLU A 83 -8.36 25.28 0.57
C GLU A 83 -8.70 24.57 -0.74
N VAL A 84 -9.28 25.31 -1.70
CA VAL A 84 -9.44 24.82 -3.07
C VAL A 84 -8.58 25.66 -4.01
N ARG A 85 -7.71 24.99 -4.77
CA ARG A 85 -6.89 25.62 -5.83
C ARG A 85 -7.31 25.12 -7.20
N VAL A 86 -7.33 26.03 -8.16
CA VAL A 86 -7.71 25.76 -9.56
C VAL A 86 -6.45 25.61 -10.41
N LEU A 87 -6.31 24.45 -11.03
CA LEU A 87 -5.30 24.12 -12.02
C LEU A 87 -5.89 24.33 -13.42
N SER A 88 -5.15 25.01 -14.31
CA SER A 88 -5.60 25.30 -15.68
C SER A 88 -4.42 25.46 -16.63
N GLY A 89 -4.60 25.12 -17.90
CA GLY A 89 -3.57 25.31 -18.92
C GLY A 89 -2.48 24.25 -18.85
N THR A 90 -1.22 24.65 -18.94
CA THR A 90 -0.08 23.73 -18.92
C THR A 90 0.75 23.96 -17.66
N LEU A 91 0.90 22.91 -16.86
CA LEU A 91 1.82 22.88 -15.74
C LEU A 91 3.25 22.73 -16.26
N THR A 92 4.14 23.60 -15.80
CA THR A 92 5.53 23.70 -16.26
C THR A 92 6.49 23.74 -15.07
N ALA A 93 7.79 23.83 -15.35
CA ALA A 93 8.80 23.94 -14.30
C ALA A 93 8.64 25.21 -13.41
N ASP A 94 7.86 26.21 -13.85
CA ASP A 94 7.53 27.38 -13.04
C ASP A 94 6.52 27.05 -11.92
N ASP A 95 5.77 25.95 -12.04
CA ASP A 95 4.80 25.45 -11.06
C ASP A 95 5.41 24.42 -10.10
N ALA A 96 6.68 24.06 -10.31
CA ALA A 96 7.38 23.06 -9.54
C ALA A 96 7.95 23.63 -8.23
N ASP A 97 8.00 22.78 -7.20
CA ASP A 97 8.63 23.03 -5.92
C ASP A 97 10.17 22.99 -6.00
N GLU A 98 10.84 23.16 -4.86
CA GLU A 98 12.31 23.16 -4.79
C GLU A 98 12.95 21.82 -5.18
N SER A 99 12.16 20.73 -5.16
CA SER A 99 12.56 19.39 -5.61
C SER A 99 12.36 19.18 -7.12
N GLY A 100 11.76 20.15 -7.81
CA GLY A 100 11.46 20.07 -9.23
C GLY A 100 10.18 19.29 -9.55
N ASN A 101 9.35 19.02 -8.55
CA ASN A 101 8.07 18.34 -8.70
C ASN A 101 6.93 19.34 -8.64
N ILE A 102 5.86 19.12 -9.40
CA ILE A 102 4.60 19.80 -9.16
C ILE A 102 3.82 18.92 -8.19
N THR A 103 3.71 19.34 -6.94
CA THR A 103 3.12 18.51 -5.87
C THR A 103 1.69 18.96 -5.58
N LEU A 104 0.72 18.05 -5.73
CA LEU A 104 -0.66 18.22 -5.29
C LEU A 104 -0.81 17.55 -3.92
N THR A 105 -0.94 18.39 -2.90
CA THR A 105 -0.98 17.96 -1.49
C THR A 105 -2.38 17.53 -1.06
N ASN A 106 -2.45 16.67 -0.05
CA ASN A 106 -3.73 16.13 0.47
C ASN A 106 -4.47 17.06 1.45
N ASP A 107 -3.83 18.15 1.88
CA ASP A 107 -4.42 19.24 2.67
C ASP A 107 -5.16 20.29 1.81
N THR A 108 -5.18 20.08 0.49
CA THR A 108 -5.80 20.94 -0.51
C THR A 108 -6.68 20.10 -1.41
N VAL A 109 -7.85 20.63 -1.79
CA VAL A 109 -8.67 20.01 -2.84
C VAL A 109 -8.39 20.73 -4.16
N TRP A 110 -8.11 19.96 -5.20
CA TRP A 110 -7.64 20.49 -6.48
C TRP A 110 -8.77 20.47 -7.50
N ALA A 111 -9.01 21.61 -8.14
CA ALA A 111 -10.04 21.75 -9.16
C ALA A 111 -9.37 21.92 -10.53
N ILE A 112 -9.80 21.17 -11.54
CA ILE A 112 -9.35 21.33 -12.92
C ILE A 112 -10.29 22.33 -13.62
N GLU A 113 -9.74 23.26 -14.38
CA GLU A 113 -10.49 24.15 -15.28
C GLU A 113 -9.93 24.07 -16.71
N GLY A 114 -10.75 23.53 -17.61
CA GLY A 114 -10.41 23.21 -18.98
C GLY A 114 -9.42 22.06 -19.12
N PRO A 115 -8.80 21.94 -20.30
CA PRO A 115 -7.70 21.02 -20.55
C PRO A 115 -6.49 21.37 -19.67
N LEU A 116 -6.07 20.43 -18.83
CA LEU A 116 -4.89 20.58 -17.98
C LEU A 116 -3.77 19.66 -18.48
N PHE A 117 -2.68 20.24 -18.98
CA PHE A 117 -1.52 19.51 -19.46
C PHE A 117 -0.42 19.49 -18.40
N VAL A 118 0.17 18.31 -18.16
CA VAL A 118 1.40 18.11 -17.40
C VAL A 118 2.55 18.08 -18.39
N GLY A 119 3.28 19.19 -18.48
CA GLY A 119 4.34 19.40 -19.46
C GLY A 119 3.84 19.47 -20.90
N GLU A 120 4.77 19.66 -21.83
CA GLU A 120 4.49 19.65 -23.27
C GLU A 120 5.05 18.37 -23.91
N ASP A 121 4.59 18.07 -25.12
CA ASP A 121 5.08 16.92 -25.89
C ASP A 121 6.60 17.00 -26.13
N LYS A 122 7.38 16.13 -25.44
CA LYS A 122 8.85 16.04 -25.56
C LYS A 122 9.58 17.37 -25.29
N ALA A 123 8.93 18.27 -24.55
CA ALA A 123 9.44 19.58 -24.22
C ALA A 123 8.88 20.01 -22.86
N ASN A 124 9.64 20.81 -22.12
CA ASN A 124 9.19 21.33 -20.82
C ASN A 124 8.62 20.24 -19.89
N SER A 125 9.20 19.03 -19.96
CA SER A 125 8.74 17.87 -19.21
C SER A 125 8.83 18.12 -17.72
N VAL A 126 7.79 17.69 -17.00
CA VAL A 126 7.67 17.87 -15.56
C VAL A 126 7.14 16.60 -14.90
N ASN A 127 7.33 16.50 -13.60
CA ASN A 127 6.81 15.42 -12.79
C ASN A 127 5.66 15.95 -11.92
N LEU A 128 4.45 15.39 -12.08
CA LEU A 128 3.30 15.66 -11.24
C LEU A 128 3.26 14.62 -10.11
N VAL A 129 3.45 15.04 -8.87
CA VAL A 129 3.34 14.18 -7.68
C VAL A 129 2.00 14.46 -7.01
N ILE A 130 1.24 13.42 -6.69
CA ILE A 130 -0.05 13.54 -6.00
C ILE A 130 0.05 12.74 -4.70
N GLU A 131 -0.10 13.43 -3.57
CA GLU A 131 -0.06 12.80 -2.25
C GLU A 131 -1.26 11.87 -2.04
N GLU A 132 -1.08 10.82 -1.24
CA GLU A 132 -2.16 9.92 -0.89
C GLU A 132 -3.35 10.65 -0.24
N GLY A 133 -4.57 10.20 -0.54
CA GLY A 133 -5.81 10.82 -0.07
C GLY A 133 -6.20 12.14 -0.75
N THR A 134 -5.42 12.62 -1.70
CA THR A 134 -5.72 13.87 -2.43
C THR A 134 -7.02 13.73 -3.25
N ILE A 135 -7.85 14.77 -3.20
CA ILE A 135 -9.07 14.89 -4.01
C ILE A 135 -8.83 15.89 -5.15
N ILE A 136 -9.03 15.43 -6.38
CA ILE A 136 -8.98 16.22 -7.60
C ILE A 136 -10.35 16.15 -8.29
N PHE A 137 -10.88 17.28 -8.75
CA PHE A 137 -12.16 17.28 -9.43
C PHE A 137 -12.24 18.18 -10.67
N GLY A 138 -12.95 17.74 -11.70
CA GLY A 138 -13.37 18.58 -12.82
C GLY A 138 -14.53 19.49 -12.41
N ARG A 139 -14.43 20.79 -12.69
CA ARG A 139 -15.47 21.79 -12.36
C ARG A 139 -16.68 21.72 -13.30
N SER A 140 -16.47 21.18 -14.49
CA SER A 140 -17.39 21.09 -15.60
C SER A 140 -16.97 19.95 -16.54
N GLY A 141 -17.85 19.61 -17.47
CA GLY A 141 -17.64 18.50 -18.40
C GLY A 141 -16.32 18.56 -19.18
N GLY A 142 -15.97 19.74 -19.72
CA GLY A 142 -14.77 19.91 -20.56
C GLY A 142 -13.43 19.95 -19.80
N ASP A 143 -13.41 19.56 -18.53
CA ASP A 143 -12.21 19.58 -17.68
C ASP A 143 -11.60 18.17 -17.63
N TYR A 144 -10.31 18.05 -17.97
CA TYR A 144 -9.59 16.77 -18.00
C TYR A 144 -8.09 16.97 -17.81
N LEU A 145 -7.39 15.89 -17.44
CA LEU A 145 -5.95 15.88 -17.21
C LEU A 145 -5.22 15.14 -18.34
N VAL A 146 -4.16 15.73 -18.89
CA VAL A 146 -3.28 15.13 -19.89
C VAL A 146 -1.85 15.08 -19.36
N VAL A 147 -1.25 13.90 -19.32
CA VAL A 147 0.18 13.72 -19.05
C VAL A 147 0.89 13.55 -20.38
N SER A 148 1.62 14.59 -20.80
CA SER A 148 2.32 14.63 -22.08
C SER A 148 3.53 13.69 -22.10
N ARG A 149 3.92 13.21 -23.29
CA ARG A 149 5.14 12.38 -23.45
C ARG A 149 6.37 13.04 -22.83
N ASP A 150 7.21 12.21 -22.22
CA ASP A 150 8.39 12.56 -21.43
C ASP A 150 8.09 13.23 -20.07
N SER A 151 6.83 13.59 -19.78
CA SER A 151 6.38 13.97 -18.42
C SER A 151 5.84 12.75 -17.68
N SER A 152 5.73 12.85 -16.35
CA SER A 152 5.29 11.74 -15.49
C SER A 152 4.24 12.19 -14.47
N ILE A 153 3.42 11.22 -14.05
CA ILE A 153 2.51 11.33 -12.91
C ILE A 153 2.87 10.28 -11.86
N GLU A 154 3.08 10.70 -10.63
CA GLU A 154 3.28 9.84 -9.46
C GLU A 154 2.07 10.00 -8.53
N ALA A 155 1.01 9.24 -8.81
CA ALA A 155 -0.21 9.19 -8.00
C ALA A 155 -0.21 7.90 -7.19
N VAL A 156 0.37 7.95 -5.99
CA VAL A 156 0.54 6.79 -5.11
C VAL A 156 -0.31 7.00 -3.86
N GLY A 157 -1.54 6.48 -3.90
CA GLY A 157 -2.46 6.39 -2.77
C GLY A 157 -2.23 5.13 -1.93
N SER A 158 -3.08 4.94 -0.93
CA SER A 158 -3.14 3.73 -0.12
C SER A 158 -4.56 3.16 -0.05
N ALA A 159 -4.71 1.95 0.50
CA ALA A 159 -6.02 1.36 0.64
C ALA A 159 -6.97 2.18 1.53
N ASP A 160 -6.42 2.86 2.55
CA ASP A 160 -7.17 3.69 3.49
C ASP A 160 -7.33 5.14 3.00
N ALA A 161 -6.41 5.62 2.16
CA ALA A 161 -6.41 6.97 1.59
C ALA A 161 -6.17 6.93 0.06
N PRO A 162 -7.12 6.41 -0.73
CA PRO A 162 -6.98 6.41 -2.18
C PRO A 162 -7.00 7.84 -2.74
N ILE A 163 -6.27 8.07 -3.84
CA ILE A 163 -6.37 9.33 -4.59
C ILE A 163 -7.68 9.30 -5.38
N ILE A 164 -8.48 10.37 -5.29
CA ILE A 164 -9.78 10.43 -5.92
C ILE A 164 -9.81 11.51 -7.00
N PHE A 165 -10.05 11.09 -8.24
CA PHE A 165 -10.41 11.96 -9.35
C PHE A 165 -11.91 11.88 -9.59
N THR A 166 -12.62 13.01 -9.56
CA THR A 166 -14.09 13.00 -9.64
C THR A 166 -14.68 14.27 -10.25
N SER A 167 -16.00 14.41 -10.20
CA SER A 167 -16.72 15.63 -10.56
C SER A 167 -16.92 16.57 -9.36
N PHE A 168 -17.11 17.86 -9.63
CA PHE A 168 -17.48 18.84 -8.60
C PHE A 168 -18.75 18.40 -7.85
N GLN A 169 -19.72 17.82 -8.55
CA GLN A 169 -21.00 17.38 -7.98
C GLN A 169 -20.79 16.32 -6.90
N ASP A 170 -19.91 15.36 -7.13
CA ASP A 170 -19.56 14.34 -6.13
C ASP A 170 -18.90 14.96 -4.89
N VAL A 171 -17.98 15.91 -5.10
CA VAL A 171 -17.30 16.61 -3.99
C VAL A 171 -18.28 17.40 -3.13
N VAL A 172 -19.27 18.07 -3.72
CA VAL A 172 -20.25 18.87 -2.96
C VAL A 172 -21.48 18.09 -2.47
N GLY A 173 -21.57 16.80 -2.80
CA GLY A 173 -22.71 15.96 -2.44
C GLY A 173 -23.99 16.27 -3.22
N ASP A 174 -23.87 16.79 -4.44
CA ASP A 174 -24.95 17.00 -5.40
C ASP A 174 -25.26 15.70 -6.17
N GLU A 175 -26.21 15.77 -7.11
CA GLU A 175 -26.56 14.64 -7.98
C GLU A 175 -25.38 14.31 -8.92
N VAL A 176 -24.90 13.08 -8.83
CA VAL A 176 -23.79 12.53 -9.64
C VAL A 176 -24.30 11.75 -10.83
N GLY A 177 -23.50 11.70 -11.88
CA GLY A 177 -23.77 10.94 -13.10
C GLY A 177 -22.55 10.92 -14.00
N ALA A 178 -22.51 9.99 -14.95
CA ALA A 178 -21.44 9.89 -15.92
C ALA A 178 -21.30 11.16 -16.79
N GLY A 179 -20.10 11.42 -17.30
CA GLY A 179 -19.80 12.55 -18.17
C GLY A 179 -19.82 13.90 -17.47
N GLN A 180 -19.58 13.96 -16.16
CA GLN A 180 -19.54 15.23 -15.43
C GLN A 180 -18.19 15.95 -15.54
N TRP A 181 -17.16 15.26 -16.00
CA TRP A 181 -15.83 15.76 -16.37
C TRP A 181 -15.17 14.78 -17.36
N GLY A 182 -13.99 15.10 -17.88
CA GLY A 182 -13.40 14.39 -19.02
C GLY A 182 -12.43 13.24 -18.71
N GLY A 183 -12.00 13.02 -17.47
CA GLY A 183 -11.09 11.89 -17.16
C GLY A 183 -9.60 12.21 -17.30
N ILE A 184 -8.79 11.15 -17.39
CA ILE A 184 -7.32 11.21 -17.37
C ILE A 184 -6.74 10.64 -18.66
N VAL A 185 -5.75 11.30 -19.25
CA VAL A 185 -5.09 10.88 -20.49
C VAL A 185 -3.58 10.79 -20.26
N LEU A 186 -3.01 9.58 -20.36
CA LEU A 186 -1.57 9.32 -20.24
C LEU A 186 -0.97 9.06 -21.63
N LEU A 187 0.05 9.81 -22.00
CA LEU A 187 0.69 9.74 -23.32
C LEU A 187 2.15 9.31 -23.20
N GLY A 188 2.48 8.17 -23.79
CA GLY A 188 3.82 7.59 -23.76
C GLY A 188 4.51 7.49 -25.12
N ASN A 189 5.76 7.03 -25.07
CA ASN A 189 6.65 6.82 -26.21
C ASN A 189 6.67 5.39 -26.74
N ALA A 190 5.76 4.52 -26.28
CA ALA A 190 5.70 3.14 -26.75
C ALA A 190 5.09 3.01 -28.15
N PRO A 191 5.39 1.90 -28.87
CA PRO A 191 4.94 1.74 -30.25
C PRO A 191 3.43 1.65 -30.41
N SER A 192 2.94 2.18 -31.53
CA SER A 192 1.59 1.95 -32.06
C SER A 192 1.70 1.50 -33.51
N ASN A 193 0.77 0.66 -33.96
CA ASN A 193 0.71 0.21 -35.35
C ASN A 193 0.27 1.32 -36.34
N LYS A 194 -0.28 2.43 -35.82
CA LYS A 194 -0.61 3.65 -36.58
C LYS A 194 0.60 4.56 -36.81
N CYS A 195 1.72 4.32 -36.13
CA CYS A 195 2.93 5.11 -36.32
C CYS A 195 3.44 5.05 -37.77
N PRO A 196 3.99 6.17 -38.32
CA PRO A 196 4.52 6.19 -39.67
C PRO A 196 5.63 5.15 -39.90
N GLN A 197 5.48 4.34 -40.95
CA GLN A 197 6.44 3.29 -41.32
C GLN A 197 7.65 3.84 -42.13
N ASP A 198 7.67 5.13 -42.44
CA ASP A 198 8.71 5.77 -43.25
C ASP A 198 9.90 6.30 -42.42
N GLY A 199 9.88 6.10 -41.10
CA GLY A 199 10.90 6.52 -40.16
C GLY A 199 10.79 8.00 -39.74
N SER A 200 9.67 8.66 -40.00
CA SER A 200 9.33 9.92 -39.35
C SER A 200 8.94 9.70 -37.89
N ASP A 201 9.05 10.77 -37.08
CA ASP A 201 8.69 10.71 -35.66
C ASP A 201 7.20 10.39 -35.51
N CYS A 202 6.87 9.43 -34.66
CA CYS A 202 5.49 9.12 -34.33
C CYS A 202 4.93 10.22 -33.42
N ALA A 203 3.76 10.76 -33.76
CA ALA A 203 3.00 11.73 -32.97
C ALA A 203 1.53 11.59 -33.36
N LEU A 204 0.84 10.63 -32.75
CA LEU A 204 -0.56 10.32 -33.01
C LEU A 204 -1.43 11.15 -32.08
N GLN A 205 -2.35 11.94 -32.61
CA GLN A 205 -3.30 12.70 -31.79
C GLN A 205 -4.27 11.74 -31.14
N VAL A 206 -4.47 11.87 -29.82
CA VAL A 206 -5.56 11.18 -29.11
C VAL A 206 -6.89 11.84 -29.48
N GLU A 207 -7.89 11.01 -29.71
CA GLU A 207 -9.26 11.43 -29.95
C GLU A 207 -9.86 12.17 -28.73
N GLY A 208 -10.83 13.07 -28.94
CA GLY A 208 -11.50 13.82 -27.85
C GLY A 208 -10.69 14.90 -27.17
N VAL A 209 -9.36 14.91 -27.31
CA VAL A 209 -8.47 15.81 -26.57
C VAL A 209 -8.03 17.00 -27.44
N GLU A 210 -7.77 18.14 -26.79
CA GLU A 210 -7.16 19.33 -27.41
C GLU A 210 -5.93 18.99 -28.29
N GLU A 211 -5.78 19.73 -29.40
CA GLU A 211 -4.70 19.58 -30.37
C GLU A 211 -3.33 19.70 -29.67
N GLY A 212 -2.48 18.69 -29.86
CA GLY A 212 -1.16 18.61 -29.25
C GLY A 212 -1.03 17.50 -28.20
N ALA A 213 -2.13 16.90 -27.76
CA ALA A 213 -2.13 15.66 -26.98
C ALA A 213 -1.77 14.46 -27.87
N VAL A 214 -0.47 14.28 -28.11
CA VAL A 214 0.06 13.24 -29.01
C VAL A 214 0.81 12.13 -28.29
N PHE A 215 0.68 10.90 -28.77
CA PHE A 215 1.37 9.72 -28.26
C PHE A 215 2.19 8.98 -29.33
N GLY A 216 2.88 7.94 -28.89
CA GLY A 216 3.53 6.95 -29.74
C GLY A 216 5.03 7.16 -29.86
N GLY A 217 5.76 6.11 -30.20
CA GLY A 217 7.20 6.17 -30.38
C GLY A 217 7.78 4.79 -30.65
N THR A 218 8.98 4.53 -30.11
CA THR A 218 9.68 3.26 -30.29
C THR A 218 10.11 2.60 -28.98
N ASP A 219 9.82 3.23 -27.84
CA ASP A 219 10.29 2.76 -26.54
C ASP A 219 9.23 1.92 -25.85
N GLU A 220 9.33 0.59 -26.02
CA GLU A 220 8.43 -0.37 -25.39
C GLU A 220 8.44 -0.31 -23.86
N THR A 221 9.51 0.24 -23.26
CA THR A 221 9.77 0.31 -21.82
C THR A 221 9.59 1.72 -21.25
N ASP A 222 9.03 2.64 -22.03
CA ASP A 222 8.69 3.99 -21.58
C ASP A 222 7.88 3.97 -20.28
N SER A 223 8.08 4.99 -19.44
CA SER A 223 7.35 5.14 -18.20
C SER A 223 6.72 6.52 -18.15
N SER A 224 5.40 6.54 -17.98
CA SER A 224 4.60 7.75 -17.71
C SER A 224 4.41 7.96 -16.19
N GLY A 225 5.09 7.18 -15.34
CA GLY A 225 5.02 7.23 -13.88
C GLY A 225 4.22 6.09 -13.25
N THR A 226 3.54 6.39 -12.14
CA THR A 226 2.85 5.43 -11.28
C THR A 226 1.41 5.85 -10.99
N LEU A 227 0.45 4.94 -11.17
CA LEU A 227 -0.90 5.03 -10.64
C LEU A 227 -1.11 3.87 -9.66
N ASN A 228 -1.25 4.16 -8.36
CA ASN A 228 -1.51 3.16 -7.33
C ASN A 228 -2.60 3.63 -6.36
N TYR A 229 -3.62 2.80 -6.11
CA TYR A 229 -4.82 3.15 -5.32
C TYR A 229 -5.48 4.46 -5.79
N VAL A 230 -5.86 4.47 -7.07
CA VAL A 230 -6.48 5.61 -7.73
C VAL A 230 -7.93 5.28 -8.06
N VAL A 231 -8.86 6.17 -7.70
CA VAL A 231 -10.29 6.04 -7.96
C VAL A 231 -10.75 7.19 -8.86
N VAL A 232 -11.15 6.86 -10.09
CA VAL A 232 -11.70 7.79 -11.08
C VAL A 232 -13.22 7.58 -11.14
N LYS A 233 -14.00 8.65 -10.93
CA LYS A 233 -15.48 8.57 -10.92
C LYS A 233 -16.12 9.59 -11.84
N TYR A 234 -17.22 9.21 -12.48
CA TYR A 234 -18.14 10.13 -13.17
C TYR A 234 -17.50 10.91 -14.34
N ALA A 235 -16.45 10.33 -14.94
CA ALA A 235 -15.76 10.88 -16.09
C ALA A 235 -16.52 10.58 -17.40
N GLY A 236 -15.91 10.97 -18.52
CA GLY A 236 -16.32 10.66 -19.89
C GLY A 236 -17.23 11.67 -20.57
N TYR A 237 -16.91 12.94 -20.42
CA TYR A 237 -17.69 14.01 -21.04
C TYR A 237 -17.57 14.04 -22.58
N GLU A 238 -18.71 14.12 -23.27
CA GLU A 238 -18.84 14.36 -24.71
C GLU A 238 -18.36 15.78 -25.09
N ILE A 239 -17.16 15.89 -25.67
CA ILE A 239 -16.57 17.17 -26.09
C ILE A 239 -17.09 17.61 -27.47
N ALA A 240 -17.42 16.65 -28.33
CA ALA A 240 -18.12 16.88 -29.60
C ALA A 240 -19.07 15.70 -29.87
N VAL A 241 -20.01 15.88 -30.82
CA VAL A 241 -20.97 14.83 -31.18
C VAL A 241 -20.23 13.55 -31.56
N ASP A 242 -20.53 12.46 -30.86
CA ASP A 242 -19.91 11.13 -31.00
C ASP A 242 -18.38 11.19 -30.72
N ASN A 243 -17.98 11.94 -29.68
CA ASN A 243 -16.59 12.15 -29.28
C ASN A 243 -16.48 12.47 -27.79
N GLU A 244 -16.62 11.41 -27.01
CA GLU A 244 -16.46 11.36 -25.57
C GLU A 244 -14.99 11.14 -25.19
N LEU A 245 -14.69 11.26 -23.91
CA LEU A 245 -13.37 10.93 -23.36
C LEU A 245 -13.51 9.69 -22.48
N ASN A 246 -12.43 8.94 -22.29
CA ASN A 246 -12.47 7.76 -21.43
C ASN A 246 -12.28 8.12 -19.96
N GLY A 247 -12.54 7.15 -19.08
CA GLY A 247 -12.18 7.29 -17.67
C GLY A 247 -10.66 7.46 -17.52
N VAL A 248 -9.91 6.53 -18.12
CA VAL A 248 -8.46 6.64 -18.27
C VAL A 248 -8.02 6.18 -19.66
N THR A 249 -7.40 7.08 -20.42
CA THR A 249 -6.80 6.79 -21.72
C THR A 249 -5.31 6.50 -21.60
N PHE A 250 -4.85 5.39 -22.18
CA PHE A 250 -3.44 5.02 -22.28
C PHE A 250 -2.98 5.09 -23.75
N GLY A 251 -2.46 6.25 -24.17
CA GLY A 251 -1.92 6.43 -25.52
C GLY A 251 -0.44 6.04 -25.57
N GLY A 252 -0.10 4.91 -26.19
CA GLY A 252 1.30 4.50 -26.40
C GLY A 252 2.10 4.43 -25.09
N VAL A 253 1.48 4.02 -23.98
CA VAL A 253 2.14 3.97 -22.67
C VAL A 253 2.99 2.70 -22.58
N GLY A 254 4.24 2.84 -22.12
CA GLY A 254 5.21 1.74 -22.08
C GLY A 254 5.09 0.86 -20.83
N SER A 255 5.77 -0.29 -20.88
CA SER A 255 5.74 -1.29 -19.80
C SER A 255 6.51 -0.87 -18.55
N GLY A 256 7.20 0.27 -18.58
CA GLY A 256 7.85 0.87 -17.42
C GLY A 256 6.92 1.72 -16.56
N THR A 257 5.69 1.96 -17.03
CA THR A 257 4.63 2.62 -16.24
C THR A 257 4.02 1.61 -15.28
N GLU A 258 3.92 1.96 -14.01
CA GLU A 258 3.34 1.10 -12.97
C GLU A 258 1.87 1.47 -12.75
N VAL A 259 0.97 0.51 -12.97
CA VAL A 259 -0.45 0.70 -12.69
C VAL A 259 -0.94 -0.46 -11.82
N ASP A 260 -1.30 -0.15 -10.59
CA ASP A 260 -1.86 -1.09 -9.64
C ASP A 260 -3.05 -0.45 -8.91
N TYR A 261 -4.02 -1.24 -8.47
CA TYR A 261 -5.23 -0.75 -7.78
C TYR A 261 -5.87 0.50 -8.42
N LEU A 262 -6.28 0.38 -9.69
CA LEU A 262 -7.01 1.43 -10.41
C LEU A 262 -8.51 1.11 -10.45
N GLN A 263 -9.35 2.08 -10.12
CA GLN A 263 -10.79 1.99 -10.33
C GLN A 263 -11.27 3.08 -11.28
N VAL A 264 -12.15 2.70 -12.21
CA VAL A 264 -13.03 3.63 -12.93
C VAL A 264 -14.49 3.27 -12.64
N HIS A 265 -15.26 4.28 -12.25
CA HIS A 265 -16.66 4.12 -11.87
C HIS A 265 -17.57 5.11 -12.61
N SER A 266 -18.64 4.59 -13.20
CA SER A 266 -19.67 5.39 -13.85
C SER A 266 -19.10 6.35 -14.89
N ASN A 267 -18.20 5.86 -15.74
CA ASN A 267 -17.73 6.59 -16.91
C ASN A 267 -18.80 6.60 -18.02
N ALA A 268 -18.93 7.69 -18.77
CA ALA A 268 -19.94 7.81 -19.83
C ALA A 268 -19.51 7.12 -21.12
N ASP A 269 -18.20 7.04 -21.34
CA ASP A 269 -17.53 6.33 -22.41
C ASP A 269 -16.80 5.11 -21.82
N ASP A 270 -15.71 4.68 -22.45
CA ASP A 270 -14.91 3.57 -21.99
C ASP A 270 -14.34 3.75 -20.58
N GLY A 271 -14.31 2.66 -19.83
CA GLY A 271 -13.67 2.63 -18.52
C GLY A 271 -12.18 2.95 -18.64
N VAL A 272 -11.48 2.11 -19.39
CA VAL A 272 -10.10 2.35 -19.81
C VAL A 272 -9.96 2.03 -21.30
N GLU A 273 -9.19 2.83 -22.02
CA GLU A 273 -8.90 2.61 -23.44
C GLU A 273 -7.39 2.63 -23.69
N PHE A 274 -6.89 1.66 -24.47
CA PHE A 274 -5.49 1.55 -24.85
C PHE A 274 -5.27 1.82 -26.34
N PHE A 275 -4.63 2.94 -26.65
CA PHE A 275 -4.16 3.21 -28.00
C PHE A 275 -2.71 2.75 -28.19
N GLY A 276 -2.52 1.49 -28.57
CA GLY A 276 -1.19 0.90 -28.68
C GLY A 276 -0.43 0.82 -27.35
N GLY A 277 0.88 0.66 -27.39
CA GLY A 277 1.72 0.56 -26.20
C GLY A 277 1.68 -0.80 -25.49
N ASN A 278 2.32 -0.85 -24.32
CA ASN A 278 2.68 -2.08 -23.61
C ASN A 278 2.49 -1.96 -22.07
N VAL A 279 1.70 -0.98 -21.59
CA VAL A 279 1.45 -0.80 -20.15
C VAL A 279 0.86 -2.06 -19.52
N ASN A 280 1.27 -2.37 -18.29
CA ASN A 280 0.72 -3.49 -17.54
C ASN A 280 -0.11 -2.97 -16.36
N ILE A 281 -1.26 -3.61 -16.09
CA ILE A 281 -2.13 -3.26 -14.96
C ILE A 281 -2.33 -4.49 -14.06
N LYS A 282 -2.04 -4.35 -12.77
CA LYS A 282 -2.07 -5.48 -11.82
C LYS A 282 -3.42 -5.70 -11.13
N HIS A 283 -4.14 -4.64 -10.75
CA HIS A 283 -5.49 -4.71 -10.19
C HIS A 283 -6.36 -3.61 -10.81
N LEU A 284 -7.49 -3.98 -11.41
CA LEU A 284 -8.37 -3.06 -12.14
C LEU A 284 -9.84 -3.31 -11.79
N VAL A 285 -10.55 -2.26 -11.38
CA VAL A 285 -11.98 -2.29 -11.02
C VAL A 285 -12.75 -1.36 -11.94
N LEU A 286 -13.72 -1.90 -12.68
CA LEU A 286 -14.51 -1.18 -13.66
C LEU A 286 -15.99 -1.42 -13.34
N THR A 287 -16.70 -0.34 -12.99
CA THR A 287 -18.05 -0.47 -12.46
C THR A 287 -19.00 0.56 -13.04
N ALA A 288 -20.14 0.11 -13.54
CA ALA A 288 -21.20 0.97 -14.07
C ALA A 288 -20.77 1.93 -15.20
N ASN A 289 -19.73 1.59 -15.97
CA ASN A 289 -19.38 2.32 -17.18
C ASN A 289 -20.50 2.15 -18.22
N GLN A 290 -20.78 3.22 -18.96
CA GLN A 290 -21.91 3.28 -19.89
C GLN A 290 -21.56 2.78 -21.29
N ASP A 291 -20.26 2.75 -21.62
CA ASP A 291 -19.73 2.10 -22.81
C ASP A 291 -18.83 0.91 -22.44
N ASP A 292 -17.78 0.64 -23.23
CA ASP A 292 -16.94 -0.54 -23.06
C ASP A 292 -16.08 -0.43 -21.79
N SER A 293 -16.05 -1.47 -20.97
CA SER A 293 -15.30 -1.37 -19.71
C SER A 293 -13.79 -1.33 -19.95
N VAL A 294 -13.33 -2.11 -20.91
CA VAL A 294 -11.95 -2.12 -21.41
C VAL A 294 -12.00 -2.10 -22.93
N ASP A 295 -11.39 -1.11 -23.54
CA ASP A 295 -11.15 -1.06 -24.98
C ASP A 295 -9.63 -1.09 -25.26
N TRP A 296 -9.23 -1.76 -26.34
CA TRP A 296 -7.92 -1.53 -26.91
C TRP A 296 -7.93 -1.54 -28.43
N ASP A 297 -7.02 -0.76 -29.01
CA ASP A 297 -6.73 -0.78 -30.42
C ASP A 297 -5.22 -0.56 -30.69
N ASN A 298 -4.89 -0.30 -31.96
CA ASN A 298 -3.63 0.30 -32.37
C ASN A 298 -2.34 -0.42 -31.96
N GLY A 299 -2.40 -1.74 -31.74
CA GLY A 299 -1.24 -2.59 -31.48
C GLY A 299 -0.90 -2.77 -30.01
N PHE A 300 -1.89 -2.65 -29.10
CA PHE A 300 -1.69 -2.83 -27.66
C PHE A 300 -1.22 -4.25 -27.30
N ARG A 301 -0.14 -4.35 -26.52
CA ARG A 301 0.50 -5.63 -26.15
C ARG A 301 0.84 -5.72 -24.66
N GLY A 302 0.12 -4.96 -23.84
CA GLY A 302 0.27 -4.96 -22.40
C GLY A 302 -0.26 -6.22 -21.72
N LYS A 303 -0.22 -6.23 -20.38
CA LYS A 303 -0.67 -7.35 -19.55
C LYS A 303 -1.61 -6.88 -18.45
N LEU A 304 -2.70 -7.60 -18.23
CA LEU A 304 -3.69 -7.28 -17.20
C LEU A 304 -3.90 -8.47 -16.25
N GLN A 305 -3.87 -8.23 -14.95
CA GLN A 305 -4.27 -9.22 -13.94
C GLN A 305 -5.38 -8.67 -13.05
N TYR A 306 -6.17 -9.55 -12.43
CA TYR A 306 -7.23 -9.21 -11.45
C TYR A 306 -8.16 -8.09 -11.94
N VAL A 307 -8.77 -8.31 -13.10
CA VAL A 307 -9.65 -7.32 -13.76
C VAL A 307 -11.10 -7.63 -13.41
N PHE A 308 -11.74 -6.76 -12.62
CA PHE A 308 -13.14 -6.90 -12.23
C PHE A 308 -14.01 -5.88 -12.97
N VAL A 309 -14.91 -6.37 -13.82
CA VAL A 309 -15.93 -5.60 -14.53
C VAL A 309 -17.32 -5.95 -14.00
N GLN A 310 -18.10 -4.93 -13.63
CA GLN A 310 -19.51 -5.07 -13.30
C GLN A 310 -20.31 -3.91 -13.89
N HIS A 311 -21.16 -4.21 -14.86
CA HIS A 311 -22.09 -3.23 -15.43
C HIS A 311 -23.09 -2.79 -14.37
N ASP A 312 -23.78 -1.67 -14.60
CA ASP A 312 -24.64 -1.07 -13.59
C ASP A 312 -25.70 -2.06 -13.09
N THR A 313 -25.67 -2.35 -11.79
CA THR A 313 -26.61 -3.23 -11.11
C THR A 313 -28.05 -2.72 -11.13
N ALA A 314 -28.25 -1.44 -11.47
CA ALA A 314 -29.57 -0.85 -11.70
C ALA A 314 -30.05 -0.97 -13.16
N ASP A 315 -29.35 -1.74 -13.99
CA ASP A 315 -29.64 -1.92 -15.42
C ASP A 315 -29.56 -0.60 -16.22
N GLY A 316 -28.64 0.30 -15.82
CA GLY A 316 -28.28 1.48 -16.62
C GLY A 316 -27.48 1.14 -17.87
N ASP A 317 -27.23 2.16 -18.70
CA ASP A 317 -26.47 2.08 -19.95
C ASP A 317 -25.14 1.34 -19.73
N ALA A 318 -24.78 0.50 -20.69
CA ALA A 318 -23.57 -0.33 -20.72
C ALA A 318 -23.37 -0.87 -22.14
N ASN A 319 -22.13 -1.21 -22.50
CA ASN A 319 -21.80 -1.94 -23.73
C ASN A 319 -21.06 -3.24 -23.36
N ARG A 320 -19.82 -3.45 -23.80
CA ARG A 320 -19.05 -4.69 -23.58
C ARG A 320 -18.21 -4.61 -22.31
N GLY A 321 -17.94 -5.78 -21.73
CA GLY A 321 -16.88 -5.89 -20.75
C GLY A 321 -15.48 -5.71 -21.37
N ILE A 322 -15.31 -6.15 -22.61
CA ILE A 322 -14.13 -5.90 -23.45
C ILE A 322 -14.56 -5.69 -24.91
N GLU A 323 -14.16 -4.56 -25.50
CA GLU A 323 -14.01 -4.37 -26.95
C GLU A 323 -12.52 -4.38 -27.30
N ALA A 324 -12.17 -4.92 -28.47
CA ALA A 324 -10.79 -5.28 -28.76
C ALA A 324 -10.46 -5.31 -30.25
N ASP A 325 -9.57 -4.42 -30.65
CA ASP A 325 -9.18 -4.15 -32.04
C ASP A 325 -7.68 -4.28 -32.25
N ASN A 326 -7.30 -4.53 -33.51
CA ASN A 326 -5.95 -4.25 -33.98
C ASN A 326 -5.91 -2.99 -34.86
N ASP A 327 -6.61 -3.03 -35.99
CA ASP A 327 -6.78 -1.87 -36.89
C ASP A 327 -7.94 -2.13 -37.87
N GLY A 328 -8.98 -1.31 -37.82
CA GLY A 328 -10.17 -1.49 -38.68
C GLY A 328 -9.99 -1.28 -40.16
N SER A 329 -8.88 -0.69 -40.60
CA SER A 329 -8.56 -0.55 -42.02
C SER A 329 -7.64 -1.67 -42.53
N THR A 330 -6.75 -2.17 -41.68
CA THR A 330 -5.70 -3.13 -41.98
C THR A 330 -5.56 -4.15 -40.84
N PRO A 331 -6.50 -5.11 -40.70
CA PRO A 331 -6.54 -6.04 -39.57
C PRO A 331 -5.25 -6.84 -39.29
N ASP A 332 -4.40 -7.05 -40.30
CA ASP A 332 -3.13 -7.78 -40.21
C ASP A 332 -1.90 -6.87 -39.97
N ILE A 333 -2.10 -5.59 -39.64
CA ILE A 333 -1.00 -4.65 -39.41
C ILE A 333 -0.18 -5.02 -38.17
N THR A 334 1.13 -4.77 -38.23
CA THR A 334 2.06 -5.04 -37.13
C THR A 334 2.63 -3.75 -36.54
N PRO A 335 2.91 -3.69 -35.22
CA PRO A 335 2.64 -4.75 -34.24
C PRO A 335 1.15 -5.00 -34.04
N GLN A 336 0.77 -6.27 -33.97
CA GLN A 336 -0.63 -6.66 -33.77
C GLN A 336 -1.01 -6.46 -32.30
N SER A 337 -2.21 -5.94 -32.02
CA SER A 337 -2.78 -5.96 -30.66
C SER A 337 -2.86 -7.40 -30.19
N ASN A 338 -2.20 -7.73 -29.09
CA ASN A 338 -2.17 -9.09 -28.55
C ASN A 338 -1.81 -9.07 -27.05
N PRO A 339 -2.69 -8.50 -26.21
CA PRO A 339 -2.45 -8.45 -24.77
C PRO A 339 -2.56 -9.83 -24.12
N MET A 340 -2.00 -9.95 -22.92
CA MET A 340 -2.19 -11.11 -22.04
C MET A 340 -3.03 -10.73 -20.83
N ILE A 341 -4.06 -11.49 -20.53
CA ILE A 341 -4.99 -11.21 -19.43
C ILE A 341 -5.12 -12.45 -18.56
N SER A 342 -5.02 -12.30 -17.25
CA SER A 342 -5.29 -13.37 -16.28
C SER A 342 -6.23 -12.90 -15.19
N ASN A 343 -7.09 -13.79 -14.69
CA ASN A 343 -8.00 -13.50 -13.56
C ASN A 343 -8.97 -12.34 -13.89
N LEU A 344 -9.86 -12.57 -14.86
CA LEU A 344 -10.87 -11.60 -15.34
C LEU A 344 -12.27 -12.02 -14.91
N THR A 345 -13.05 -11.10 -14.33
CA THR A 345 -14.48 -11.30 -14.06
C THR A 345 -15.29 -10.23 -14.78
N ILE A 346 -16.25 -10.63 -15.60
CA ILE A 346 -17.23 -9.75 -16.24
C ILE A 346 -18.63 -10.13 -15.78
N ILE A 347 -19.37 -9.16 -15.24
CA ILE A 347 -20.76 -9.29 -14.82
C ILE A 347 -21.61 -8.26 -15.56
N GLY A 348 -22.35 -8.71 -16.58
CA GLY A 348 -23.25 -7.85 -17.35
C GLY A 348 -24.56 -7.52 -16.61
N ASN A 349 -25.40 -6.67 -17.22
CA ASN A 349 -26.72 -6.27 -16.72
C ASN A 349 -27.82 -6.54 -17.78
N ASN A 350 -29.05 -6.01 -17.60
CA ASN A 350 -30.15 -6.17 -18.57
C ASN A 350 -30.32 -5.00 -19.55
N PHE A 351 -29.29 -4.17 -19.76
CA PHE A 351 -29.37 -3.10 -20.75
C PHE A 351 -29.47 -3.69 -22.17
N ASP A 352 -30.45 -3.19 -22.93
CA ASP A 352 -30.88 -3.64 -24.27
C ASP A 352 -31.16 -2.37 -25.09
N GLY A 353 -30.08 -1.79 -25.62
CA GLY A 353 -29.97 -0.43 -26.18
C GLY A 353 -29.79 -0.39 -27.70
N GLU A 354 -29.03 0.58 -28.21
CA GLU A 354 -28.47 0.46 -29.57
C GLU A 354 -27.32 -0.54 -29.57
N ASP A 355 -26.55 -0.55 -28.48
CA ASP A 355 -25.62 -1.60 -28.07
C ASP A 355 -26.14 -2.25 -26.78
N ASP A 356 -26.01 -3.57 -26.69
CA ASP A 356 -26.49 -4.35 -25.55
C ASP A 356 -25.37 -4.52 -24.52
N SER A 357 -25.73 -4.74 -23.25
CA SER A 357 -24.72 -5.21 -22.29
C SER A 357 -24.14 -6.55 -22.76
N GLU A 358 -22.85 -6.60 -23.05
CA GLU A 358 -22.15 -7.76 -23.63
C GLU A 358 -20.91 -8.17 -22.82
N GLY A 359 -20.36 -9.34 -23.12
CA GLY A 359 -19.15 -9.85 -22.49
C GLY A 359 -17.88 -9.37 -23.20
N VAL A 360 -17.26 -10.24 -23.99
CA VAL A 360 -16.03 -9.93 -24.74
C VAL A 360 -16.33 -9.96 -26.24
N TYR A 361 -15.89 -8.94 -26.97
CA TYR A 361 -15.89 -8.92 -28.43
C TYR A 361 -14.47 -8.70 -28.98
N LEU A 362 -13.93 -9.70 -29.67
CA LEU A 362 -12.62 -9.59 -30.34
C LEU A 362 -12.82 -9.37 -31.84
N ARG A 363 -12.35 -8.24 -32.37
CA ARG A 363 -12.59 -7.87 -33.77
C ARG A 363 -11.34 -7.29 -34.43
N GLU A 364 -11.48 -6.98 -35.73
CA GLU A 364 -10.49 -6.25 -36.51
C GLU A 364 -9.07 -6.82 -36.49
N GLY A 365 -8.94 -8.14 -36.36
CA GLY A 365 -7.66 -8.85 -36.40
C GLY A 365 -6.86 -8.79 -35.09
N THR A 366 -7.47 -8.43 -33.95
CA THR A 366 -6.79 -8.53 -32.65
C THR A 366 -6.42 -9.98 -32.30
N GLY A 367 -5.30 -10.14 -31.60
CA GLY A 367 -4.99 -11.29 -30.77
C GLY A 367 -5.45 -11.06 -29.32
N ALA A 368 -5.42 -12.11 -28.51
CA ALA A 368 -5.61 -12.03 -27.05
C ALA A 368 -5.24 -13.36 -26.40
N GLN A 369 -4.50 -13.33 -25.29
CA GLN A 369 -4.19 -14.52 -24.50
C GLN A 369 -4.84 -14.41 -23.12
N ILE A 370 -5.96 -15.11 -22.91
CA ILE A 370 -6.82 -14.98 -21.74
C ILE A 370 -6.78 -16.25 -20.89
N TYR A 371 -6.53 -16.07 -19.59
CA TYR A 371 -6.47 -17.13 -18.58
C TYR A 371 -7.42 -16.78 -17.43
N ASN A 372 -8.03 -17.80 -16.81
CA ASN A 372 -8.83 -17.61 -15.58
C ASN A 372 -9.96 -16.58 -15.72
N MET A 373 -10.66 -16.55 -16.85
CA MET A 373 -11.77 -15.63 -17.08
C MET A 373 -13.10 -16.24 -16.64
N VAL A 374 -13.98 -15.44 -16.05
CA VAL A 374 -15.40 -15.77 -15.86
C VAL A 374 -16.28 -14.65 -16.41
N ILE A 375 -17.24 -15.01 -17.26
CA ILE A 375 -18.27 -14.09 -17.79
C ILE A 375 -19.65 -14.59 -17.38
N THR A 376 -20.47 -13.71 -16.82
CA THR A 376 -21.85 -14.00 -16.45
C THR A 376 -22.73 -12.75 -16.56
N GLY A 377 -24.04 -12.94 -16.56
CA GLY A 377 -24.99 -11.85 -16.57
C GLY A 377 -26.43 -12.35 -16.59
N PRO A 378 -27.40 -11.44 -16.40
CA PRO A 378 -28.81 -11.77 -16.35
C PRO A 378 -29.39 -12.09 -17.74
N SER A 379 -30.69 -12.39 -17.80
CA SER A 379 -31.32 -12.84 -19.04
C SER A 379 -31.48 -11.76 -20.11
N GLY A 380 -31.34 -10.48 -19.75
CA GLY A 380 -31.41 -9.35 -20.67
C GLY A 380 -30.06 -8.94 -21.26
N MET A 381 -28.95 -9.51 -20.77
CA MET A 381 -27.63 -9.34 -21.39
C MET A 381 -27.64 -9.83 -22.84
N GLY A 382 -26.77 -9.29 -23.70
CA GLY A 382 -26.38 -9.85 -24.98
C GLY A 382 -25.45 -11.07 -24.83
N GLU A 383 -24.57 -11.29 -25.80
CA GLU A 383 -23.64 -12.42 -25.76
C GLU A 383 -22.51 -12.30 -24.73
N CYS A 384 -22.10 -13.45 -24.19
CA CYS A 384 -20.90 -13.53 -23.34
C CYS A 384 -19.58 -13.43 -24.13
N PHE A 385 -19.50 -14.00 -25.33
CA PHE A 385 -18.24 -14.07 -26.08
C PHE A 385 -18.48 -14.07 -27.59
N GLU A 386 -17.88 -13.11 -28.28
CA GLU A 386 -17.89 -12.96 -29.73
C GLU A 386 -16.47 -12.78 -30.28
N VAL A 387 -16.25 -13.34 -31.47
CA VAL A 387 -15.09 -13.03 -32.30
C VAL A 387 -15.57 -12.74 -33.72
N GLU A 388 -15.16 -11.61 -34.27
CA GLU A 388 -15.55 -11.17 -35.60
C GLU A 388 -15.22 -12.22 -36.67
N ASN A 389 -16.11 -12.39 -37.65
CA ASN A 389 -15.92 -13.30 -38.78
C ASN A 389 -15.11 -12.67 -39.94
N SER A 390 -14.04 -11.95 -39.61
CA SER A 390 -13.07 -11.46 -40.60
C SER A 390 -11.97 -12.50 -40.86
N THR A 391 -11.26 -12.35 -41.98
CA THR A 391 -10.23 -13.35 -42.38
C THR A 391 -9.13 -13.46 -41.33
N GLU A 392 -8.72 -12.33 -40.74
CA GLU A 392 -7.63 -12.27 -39.78
C GLU A 392 -8.06 -12.77 -38.40
N SER A 393 -9.19 -12.32 -37.87
CA SER A 393 -9.71 -12.78 -36.56
C SER A 393 -9.95 -14.30 -36.54
N GLN A 394 -10.43 -14.87 -37.66
CA GLN A 394 -10.58 -16.32 -37.78
C GLN A 394 -9.24 -17.07 -37.95
N ALA A 395 -8.22 -16.44 -38.53
CA ALA A 395 -6.87 -16.99 -38.57
C ALA A 395 -6.23 -17.01 -37.17
N ASN A 396 -6.39 -15.94 -36.40
CA ASN A 396 -5.90 -15.82 -35.02
C ASN A 396 -6.50 -16.88 -34.09
N LEU A 397 -7.80 -17.20 -34.25
CA LEU A 397 -8.44 -18.32 -33.54
C LEU A 397 -7.83 -19.69 -33.90
N ALA A 398 -7.38 -19.86 -35.14
CA ALA A 398 -6.92 -21.13 -35.68
C ALA A 398 -5.45 -21.42 -35.38
N ASP A 399 -4.61 -20.40 -35.21
CA ASP A 399 -3.18 -20.54 -34.96
C ASP A 399 -2.76 -20.33 -33.49
N GLY A 400 -3.69 -19.92 -32.63
CA GLY A 400 -3.50 -19.74 -31.19
C GLY A 400 -3.13 -18.30 -30.79
N THR A 401 -3.11 -17.37 -31.73
CA THR A 401 -2.96 -15.93 -31.45
C THR A 401 -4.10 -15.41 -30.57
N ILE A 402 -5.31 -15.97 -30.74
CA ILE A 402 -6.37 -15.92 -29.72
C ILE A 402 -6.34 -17.23 -28.94
N THR A 403 -6.15 -17.14 -27.62
CA THR A 403 -6.19 -18.27 -26.68
C THR A 403 -7.07 -17.91 -25.49
N VAL A 404 -7.94 -18.85 -25.09
CA VAL A 404 -8.71 -18.76 -23.84
C VAL A 404 -8.56 -20.07 -23.08
N LYS A 405 -8.09 -20.03 -21.83
CA LYS A 405 -7.83 -21.22 -20.99
C LYS A 405 -8.34 -21.05 -19.57
N SER A 406 -8.63 -22.18 -18.94
CA SER A 406 -9.07 -22.25 -17.53
C SER A 406 -10.18 -21.24 -17.23
N SER A 407 -11.15 -21.12 -18.13
CA SER A 407 -12.16 -20.06 -18.13
C SER A 407 -13.58 -20.61 -18.10
N VAL A 408 -14.51 -19.81 -17.59
CA VAL A 408 -15.93 -20.15 -17.44
C VAL A 408 -16.82 -19.14 -18.14
N ILE A 409 -17.72 -19.62 -19.00
CA ILE A 409 -18.78 -18.80 -19.59
C ILE A 409 -20.13 -19.27 -19.02
N ALA A 410 -20.89 -18.33 -18.44
CA ALA A 410 -22.11 -18.63 -17.70
C ALA A 410 -23.17 -17.50 -17.80
N CYS A 411 -23.53 -17.09 -19.03
CA CYS A 411 -24.64 -16.15 -19.26
C CYS A 411 -26.01 -16.82 -19.06
N ALA A 412 -26.95 -16.14 -18.38
CA ALA A 412 -28.25 -16.70 -18.02
C ALA A 412 -29.28 -16.74 -19.17
N ASN A 413 -29.04 -15.98 -20.24
CA ASN A 413 -29.89 -15.87 -21.42
C ASN A 413 -29.76 -17.05 -22.40
N GLY A 414 -28.69 -17.85 -22.28
CA GLY A 414 -28.35 -18.92 -23.23
C GLY A 414 -27.55 -18.46 -24.44
N GLU A 415 -27.21 -17.18 -24.55
CA GLU A 415 -26.36 -16.57 -25.58
C GLU A 415 -24.90 -16.56 -25.10
N ASN A 416 -24.37 -17.73 -24.74
CA ASN A 416 -22.98 -17.82 -24.28
C ASN A 416 -21.96 -17.45 -25.37
N PHE A 417 -22.31 -17.64 -26.65
CA PHE A 417 -21.42 -17.43 -27.78
C PHE A 417 -22.19 -16.93 -29.00
N LYS A 418 -21.67 -15.90 -29.66
CA LYS A 418 -22.15 -15.46 -30.98
C LYS A 418 -21.24 -16.00 -32.07
N SER A 419 -21.75 -16.93 -32.88
CA SER A 419 -20.97 -17.60 -33.92
C SER A 419 -21.59 -17.44 -35.30
N ASP A 420 -20.84 -16.88 -36.25
CA ASP A 420 -21.30 -16.72 -37.64
C ASP A 420 -20.98 -17.94 -38.54
N THR A 421 -21.32 -19.13 -38.04
CA THR A 421 -21.08 -20.40 -38.76
C THR A 421 -21.80 -20.47 -40.11
N ALA A 422 -22.89 -19.72 -40.27
CA ALA A 422 -23.65 -19.63 -41.51
C ALA A 422 -22.83 -19.02 -42.66
N ASN A 423 -21.88 -18.13 -42.35
CA ASN A 423 -20.97 -17.52 -43.31
C ASN A 423 -19.53 -18.06 -43.20
N GLY A 424 -19.35 -19.25 -42.62
CA GLY A 424 -18.06 -19.93 -42.57
C GLY A 424 -17.16 -19.56 -41.40
N GLY A 425 -17.68 -18.80 -40.42
CA GLY A 425 -16.98 -18.54 -39.16
C GLY A 425 -16.85 -19.77 -38.28
N THR A 426 -15.94 -19.70 -37.32
CA THR A 426 -15.70 -20.74 -36.32
C THR A 426 -16.91 -20.92 -35.40
N ASP A 427 -17.22 -22.17 -35.04
CA ASP A 427 -18.16 -22.47 -33.97
C ASP A 427 -17.45 -22.20 -32.63
N LEU A 428 -17.71 -21.04 -32.02
CA LEU A 428 -16.98 -20.59 -30.82
C LEU A 428 -17.26 -21.49 -29.62
N ALA A 429 -18.48 -22.02 -29.49
CA ALA A 429 -18.80 -22.96 -28.41
C ALA A 429 -17.96 -24.25 -28.53
N ALA A 430 -17.85 -24.79 -29.75
CA ALA A 430 -17.02 -25.97 -30.01
C ALA A 430 -15.52 -25.68 -29.87
N TRP A 431 -15.06 -24.48 -30.28
CA TRP A 431 -13.68 -24.04 -30.14
C TRP A 431 -13.29 -23.86 -28.66
N PHE A 432 -14.10 -23.13 -27.89
CA PHE A 432 -13.85 -22.85 -26.48
C PHE A 432 -13.82 -24.14 -25.64
N THR A 433 -14.75 -25.07 -25.90
CA THR A 433 -14.83 -26.35 -25.17
C THR A 433 -13.86 -27.42 -25.69
N ALA A 434 -13.17 -27.20 -26.81
CA ALA A 434 -12.08 -28.07 -27.25
C ALA A 434 -10.84 -27.92 -26.34
N GLU A 435 -10.67 -26.75 -25.72
CA GLU A 435 -9.74 -26.56 -24.62
C GLU A 435 -10.33 -27.15 -23.33
N THR A 436 -9.71 -28.21 -22.83
CA THR A 436 -10.26 -29.06 -21.76
C THR A 436 -10.31 -28.39 -20.38
N SER A 437 -9.55 -27.31 -20.20
CA SER A 437 -9.58 -26.51 -18.97
C SER A 437 -10.79 -25.58 -18.88
N ASN A 438 -11.45 -25.28 -20.01
CA ASN A 438 -12.60 -24.39 -20.07
C ASN A 438 -13.93 -25.07 -19.73
N GLN A 439 -14.90 -24.30 -19.24
CA GLN A 439 -16.23 -24.80 -18.89
C GLN A 439 -17.35 -23.83 -19.32
N VAL A 440 -18.49 -24.39 -19.70
CA VAL A 440 -19.74 -23.66 -19.88
C VAL A 440 -20.69 -24.12 -18.77
N LEU A 441 -21.11 -23.19 -17.91
CA LEU A 441 -21.91 -23.48 -16.73
C LEU A 441 -23.22 -22.68 -16.74
N ASP A 442 -24.20 -23.13 -15.96
CA ASP A 442 -25.38 -22.30 -15.67
C ASP A 442 -24.95 -21.13 -14.77
N ALA A 443 -25.49 -19.93 -14.99
CA ALA A 443 -25.20 -18.74 -14.17
C ALA A 443 -25.41 -18.96 -12.66
N SER A 444 -26.39 -19.78 -12.26
CA SER A 444 -26.61 -20.10 -10.85
C SER A 444 -25.57 -21.06 -10.25
N ALA A 445 -24.80 -21.76 -11.09
CA ALA A 445 -23.83 -22.77 -10.67
C ALA A 445 -22.45 -22.19 -10.32
N ILE A 446 -22.13 -20.99 -10.79
CA ILE A 446 -20.85 -20.33 -10.46
C ILE A 446 -20.82 -19.72 -9.06
N LEU A 447 -21.99 -19.57 -8.41
CA LEU A 447 -22.13 -19.15 -7.00
C LEU A 447 -21.36 -17.86 -6.66
N LEU A 448 -21.61 -16.78 -7.40
CA LEU A 448 -21.12 -15.45 -7.03
C LEU A 448 -22.06 -14.78 -6.02
N SER A 449 -21.48 -13.97 -5.14
CA SER A 449 -22.21 -13.03 -4.28
C SER A 449 -22.72 -11.83 -5.09
N SER A 450 -23.52 -10.95 -4.46
CA SER A 450 -24.00 -9.72 -5.10
C SER A 450 -22.89 -8.73 -5.46
N THR A 451 -21.71 -8.85 -4.85
CA THR A 451 -20.53 -8.02 -5.15
C THR A 451 -19.59 -8.68 -6.17
N GLY A 452 -20.05 -9.77 -6.81
CA GLY A 452 -19.27 -10.52 -7.79
C GLY A 452 -18.18 -11.43 -7.20
N LYS A 453 -18.00 -11.45 -5.87
CA LYS A 453 -17.05 -12.35 -5.20
C LYS A 453 -17.56 -13.81 -5.21
N PRO A 454 -16.73 -14.82 -5.54
CA PRO A 454 -17.11 -16.23 -5.40
C PRO A 454 -17.46 -16.60 -3.96
N LEU A 455 -18.57 -17.33 -3.78
CA LEU A 455 -18.94 -17.92 -2.50
C LEU A 455 -18.04 -19.14 -2.21
N ALA A 456 -17.97 -19.55 -0.93
CA ALA A 456 -17.05 -20.62 -0.48
C ALA A 456 -17.17 -21.96 -1.24
N ASP A 457 -18.36 -22.29 -1.75
CA ASP A 457 -18.63 -23.51 -2.52
C ASP A 457 -18.57 -23.30 -4.05
N SER A 458 -18.12 -22.12 -4.50
CA SER A 458 -18.05 -21.79 -5.93
C SER A 458 -17.08 -22.74 -6.66
N PRO A 459 -17.46 -23.25 -7.84
CA PRO A 459 -16.58 -24.06 -8.68
C PRO A 459 -15.41 -23.26 -9.28
N LEU A 460 -15.41 -21.93 -9.13
CA LEU A 460 -14.33 -21.07 -9.60
C LEU A 460 -13.10 -21.14 -8.68
N LEU A 461 -13.29 -21.49 -7.40
CA LEU A 461 -12.20 -21.61 -6.43
C LEU A 461 -11.47 -22.95 -6.60
N GLY A 462 -10.13 -22.94 -6.61
CA GLY A 462 -9.30 -24.13 -6.82
C GLY A 462 -9.27 -24.66 -8.26
N ALA A 463 -9.81 -23.90 -9.22
CA ALA A 463 -9.92 -24.27 -10.64
C ALA A 463 -9.06 -23.41 -11.59
N GLY A 464 -8.36 -22.41 -11.07
CA GLY A 464 -7.51 -21.53 -11.87
C GLY A 464 -6.20 -22.19 -12.33
N GLU A 465 -5.68 -21.71 -13.44
CA GLU A 465 -4.34 -22.00 -13.95
C GLU A 465 -3.33 -21.00 -13.40
N ASP A 466 -2.15 -21.50 -13.03
CA ASP A 466 -1.06 -20.66 -12.60
C ASP A 466 -0.44 -19.92 -13.80
N ALA A 467 -0.97 -18.72 -14.09
CA ALA A 467 -0.51 -17.87 -15.19
C ALA A 467 0.93 -17.35 -15.01
N SER A 468 1.49 -17.41 -13.79
CA SER A 468 2.91 -17.07 -13.55
C SER A 468 3.88 -17.97 -14.32
N GLN A 469 3.42 -19.18 -14.69
CA GLN A 469 4.17 -20.11 -15.53
C GLN A 469 4.13 -19.74 -17.02
N VAL A 470 3.21 -18.86 -17.42
CA VAL A 470 3.09 -18.34 -18.78
C VAL A 470 3.97 -17.10 -18.93
N ASP A 471 3.86 -16.15 -18.00
CA ASP A 471 4.65 -14.93 -17.97
C ASP A 471 4.87 -14.44 -16.53
N GLY A 472 6.09 -13.98 -16.22
CA GLY A 472 6.49 -13.58 -14.87
C GLY A 472 5.84 -12.30 -14.34
N PHE A 473 5.07 -11.57 -15.16
CA PHE A 473 4.20 -10.51 -14.66
C PHE A 473 3.08 -11.08 -13.78
N PHE A 474 2.53 -12.25 -14.11
CA PHE A 474 1.37 -12.77 -13.41
C PHE A 474 1.74 -13.38 -12.06
N GLU A 475 0.95 -13.08 -11.04
CA GLU A 475 0.97 -13.80 -9.77
C GLU A 475 0.33 -15.17 -9.92
N ALA A 476 0.81 -16.13 -9.13
CA ALA A 476 0.24 -17.46 -9.09
C ALA A 476 -1.12 -17.45 -8.38
N THR A 477 -2.16 -17.92 -9.06
CA THR A 477 -3.51 -18.07 -8.51
C THR A 477 -4.02 -19.48 -8.71
N ASP A 478 -4.97 -19.90 -7.89
CA ASP A 478 -5.67 -21.18 -8.01
C ASP A 478 -7.17 -21.01 -8.30
N PHE A 479 -7.62 -19.82 -8.68
CA PHE A 479 -9.03 -19.53 -8.93
C PHE A 479 -9.29 -18.89 -10.30
N ILE A 480 -10.51 -19.05 -10.80
CA ILE A 480 -11.03 -18.42 -12.01
C ILE A 480 -11.76 -17.13 -11.62
N GLY A 481 -11.51 -16.05 -12.35
CA GLY A 481 -12.04 -14.72 -12.08
C GLY A 481 -11.05 -13.81 -11.37
N ALA A 482 -11.46 -12.55 -11.18
CA ALA A 482 -10.66 -11.48 -10.61
C ALA A 482 -10.49 -11.54 -9.10
N VAL A 483 -11.42 -12.20 -8.40
CA VAL A 483 -11.47 -12.23 -6.94
C VAL A 483 -11.51 -13.67 -6.45
N GLY A 484 -10.59 -14.02 -5.55
CA GLY A 484 -10.52 -15.33 -4.90
C GLY A 484 -11.29 -15.37 -3.58
N SER A 485 -10.74 -16.07 -2.60
CA SER A 485 -11.30 -16.12 -1.24
C SER A 485 -11.13 -14.81 -0.46
N SER A 486 -10.04 -14.09 -0.71
CA SER A 486 -9.78 -12.72 -0.25
C SER A 486 -10.27 -11.72 -1.30
N ASP A 487 -10.87 -10.61 -0.85
CA ASP A 487 -11.38 -9.56 -1.74
C ASP A 487 -10.51 -8.30 -1.64
N TRP A 488 -9.58 -8.16 -2.59
CA TRP A 488 -8.60 -7.08 -2.65
C TRP A 488 -9.20 -5.70 -2.97
N ARG A 489 -10.48 -5.65 -3.36
CA ARG A 489 -11.20 -4.39 -3.63
C ARG A 489 -11.64 -3.69 -2.34
N GLN A 490 -11.68 -4.42 -1.22
CA GLN A 490 -12.22 -3.91 0.03
C GLN A 490 -11.37 -2.77 0.59
N GLY A 491 -12.03 -1.75 1.13
CA GLY A 491 -11.38 -0.65 1.85
C GLY A 491 -11.01 0.57 0.99
N TRP A 492 -10.71 0.37 -0.30
CA TRP A 492 -10.20 1.45 -1.16
C TRP A 492 -11.10 1.78 -2.35
N ALA A 493 -11.75 0.77 -2.96
CA ALA A 493 -12.59 0.99 -4.14
C ALA A 493 -14.00 1.47 -3.75
N PHE A 494 -14.53 2.43 -4.50
CA PHE A 494 -15.92 2.89 -4.44
C PHE A 494 -16.89 1.73 -4.66
N GLY A 495 -17.86 1.58 -3.76
CA GLY A 495 -18.78 0.44 -3.73
C GLY A 495 -18.27 -0.79 -2.97
N PHE A 496 -17.01 -0.78 -2.52
CA PHE A 496 -16.36 -1.88 -1.77
C PHE A 496 -15.80 -1.41 -0.42
N GLY A 497 -16.35 -0.36 0.17
CA GLY A 497 -15.95 0.14 1.48
C GLY A 497 -14.89 1.23 1.47
N GLY A 498 -14.43 1.67 0.29
CA GLY A 498 -13.55 2.82 0.10
C GLY A 498 -14.03 3.78 -0.98
N GLY A 499 -13.13 4.64 -1.48
CA GLY A 499 -13.32 5.46 -2.69
C GLY A 499 -14.43 6.53 -2.60
N THR A 500 -15.03 6.69 -1.43
CA THR A 500 -15.97 7.77 -1.13
C THR A 500 -15.22 9.06 -0.85
N ILE A 501 -15.81 10.21 -1.18
CA ILE A 501 -15.26 11.50 -0.76
C ILE A 501 -15.28 11.54 0.77
N GLN A 502 -14.10 11.30 1.32
CA GLN A 502 -13.75 11.43 2.72
C GLN A 502 -12.63 12.45 2.69
N VAL A 503 -12.68 13.48 3.53
CA VAL A 503 -11.44 14.17 3.81
C VAL A 503 -10.65 13.24 4.70
N VAL A 504 -9.40 12.92 4.33
CA VAL A 504 -8.43 12.48 5.33
C VAL A 504 -8.50 13.53 6.43
N GLU A 505 -8.97 13.17 7.63
CA GLU A 505 -8.93 14.07 8.78
C GLU A 505 -7.46 14.27 9.16
N SER A 506 -6.68 14.98 8.36
CA SER A 506 -5.70 15.89 8.94
C SER A 506 -6.53 16.99 9.58
N THR A 507 -6.99 16.75 10.81
CA THR A 507 -7.54 17.83 11.62
C THR A 507 -6.49 18.94 11.60
N SER A 508 -6.78 20.05 10.92
CA SER A 508 -5.97 21.25 11.06
C SER A 508 -6.03 21.65 12.53
N GLY A 509 -4.91 21.47 13.22
CA GLY A 509 -4.81 21.64 14.66
C GLY A 509 -4.84 20.33 15.44
N CYS A 510 -4.68 20.46 16.74
CA CYS A 510 -4.44 19.33 17.60
C CYS A 510 -5.70 18.49 17.87
N PRO A 511 -5.64 17.15 17.69
CA PRO A 511 -6.79 16.29 17.89
C PRO A 511 -7.27 16.29 19.35
N ALA A 512 -8.50 15.84 19.56
CA ALA A 512 -9.10 15.79 20.89
C ALA A 512 -8.22 14.99 21.87
N GLY A 513 -8.01 15.54 23.07
CA GLY A 513 -7.10 14.95 24.07
C GLY A 513 -5.67 15.51 24.04
N THR A 514 -5.33 16.32 23.03
CA THR A 514 -4.03 16.99 22.92
C THR A 514 -4.16 18.52 23.00
N SER A 515 -3.05 19.23 23.14
CA SER A 515 -3.03 20.71 23.24
C SER A 515 -2.04 21.34 22.27
N ASN A 516 -2.47 22.34 21.49
CA ASN A 516 -1.59 23.06 20.57
C ASN A 516 -0.48 23.82 21.30
N ILE A 517 0.77 23.59 20.88
CA ILE A 517 1.96 24.30 21.36
C ILE A 517 2.68 25.01 20.19
N ALA A 518 3.80 25.67 20.47
CA ALA A 518 4.60 26.23 19.39
C ALA A 518 5.15 25.09 18.53
N SER A 519 5.05 25.26 17.20
CA SER A 519 5.62 24.33 16.23
C SER A 519 7.10 24.07 16.53
N VAL A 520 7.49 22.80 16.65
CA VAL A 520 8.84 22.38 17.03
C VAL A 520 9.86 22.59 15.91
N ASP A 521 9.44 22.37 14.66
CA ASP A 521 10.23 22.60 13.45
C ASP A 521 9.99 23.98 12.82
N GLY A 522 9.02 24.74 13.37
CA GLY A 522 8.64 26.07 12.92
C GLY A 522 7.62 26.08 11.76
N VAL A 523 7.18 24.92 11.28
CA VAL A 523 6.26 24.77 10.15
C VAL A 523 5.08 23.85 10.49
N THR A 524 5.34 22.65 11.01
CA THR A 524 4.33 21.62 11.28
C THR A 524 3.61 21.89 12.59
N THR A 525 2.30 21.63 12.63
CA THR A 525 1.50 21.77 13.86
C THR A 525 2.06 20.82 14.93
N THR A 526 2.29 21.33 16.14
CA THR A 526 2.79 20.52 17.25
C THR A 526 1.78 20.44 18.40
N CYS A 527 1.49 19.22 18.82
CA CYS A 527 0.43 18.90 19.76
C CYS A 527 1.01 18.21 21.00
N SER A 528 0.81 18.81 22.17
CA SER A 528 1.31 18.26 23.42
C SER A 528 0.33 17.25 24.03
N LEU A 529 0.87 16.11 24.46
CA LEU A 529 0.26 15.18 25.40
C LEU A 529 0.90 15.35 26.79
N SER A 530 0.09 15.26 27.84
CA SER A 530 0.59 15.39 29.22
C SER A 530 -0.32 14.66 30.21
N GLY A 531 0.26 14.16 31.30
CA GLY A 531 -0.47 13.49 32.38
C GLY A 531 -1.16 12.20 31.93
N THR A 532 -2.29 11.87 32.58
CA THR A 532 -3.04 10.63 32.30
C THR A 532 -4.18 10.86 31.31
N LEU A 533 -4.11 10.18 30.17
CA LEU A 533 -5.15 10.11 29.14
C LEU A 533 -6.23 9.13 29.61
N THR A 534 -7.35 9.64 30.10
CA THR A 534 -8.45 8.81 30.67
C THR A 534 -9.58 8.52 29.68
N THR A 535 -9.39 8.91 28.42
CA THR A 535 -10.28 8.67 27.29
C THR A 535 -9.42 8.39 26.06
N ASP A 536 -9.99 7.70 25.07
CA ASP A 536 -9.28 7.41 23.82
C ASP A 536 -8.77 8.70 23.16
N VAL A 537 -7.56 8.62 22.62
CA VAL A 537 -6.88 9.70 21.90
C VAL A 537 -6.37 9.14 20.59
N ASN A 538 -6.66 9.83 19.49
CA ASN A 538 -6.15 9.50 18.16
C ASN A 538 -5.11 10.56 17.77
N LEU A 539 -3.89 10.12 17.47
CA LEU A 539 -2.84 10.95 16.90
C LEU A 539 -2.92 10.81 15.39
N THR A 540 -3.33 11.88 14.72
CA THR A 540 -3.49 11.94 13.28
C THR A 540 -2.18 12.32 12.57
N GLU A 541 -2.00 11.84 11.34
CA GLU A 541 -0.94 12.27 10.43
C GLU A 541 -1.02 13.78 10.16
N GLY A 542 0.11 14.40 9.80
CA GLY A 542 0.23 15.84 9.54
C GLY A 542 0.52 16.70 10.79
N ASN A 543 0.56 16.08 11.98
CA ASN A 543 0.94 16.72 13.24
C ASN A 543 2.21 16.07 13.83
N ILE A 544 2.98 16.83 14.59
CA ILE A 544 4.05 16.31 15.47
C ILE A 544 3.55 16.34 16.92
N TYR A 545 3.84 15.30 17.70
CA TYR A 545 3.32 15.17 19.06
C TYR A 545 4.40 15.27 20.12
N ALA A 546 4.24 16.16 21.09
CA ALA A 546 5.20 16.38 22.17
C ALA A 546 4.71 15.72 23.46
N LEU A 547 5.44 14.74 23.99
CA LEU A 547 5.25 14.26 25.35
C LEU A 547 5.75 15.32 26.33
N SER A 548 4.99 15.58 27.40
CA SER A 548 5.38 16.50 28.46
C SER A 548 5.19 15.85 29.83
N GLY A 549 6.32 15.51 30.45
CA GLY A 549 6.43 14.63 31.60
C GLY A 549 6.16 13.17 31.25
N ALA A 550 5.92 12.37 32.29
CA ALA A 550 5.35 11.04 32.16
C ALA A 550 3.91 11.14 31.62
N VAL A 551 3.65 10.56 30.45
CA VAL A 551 2.31 10.49 29.86
C VAL A 551 1.77 9.08 30.05
N PHE A 552 0.63 8.93 30.71
CA PHE A 552 0.00 7.64 30.96
C PHE A 552 -1.24 7.45 30.07
N VAL A 553 -1.34 6.34 29.36
CA VAL A 553 -2.56 5.91 28.66
C VAL A 553 -3.41 5.07 29.62
N GLY A 554 -4.54 5.64 30.04
CA GLY A 554 -5.41 5.13 31.09
C GLY A 554 -4.72 4.95 32.45
N GLY A 555 -5.49 4.52 33.45
CA GLY A 555 -4.97 4.11 34.75
C GLY A 555 -4.91 2.60 34.88
N ASP A 556 -4.19 2.11 35.90
CA ASP A 556 -4.07 0.69 36.20
C ASP A 556 -5.44 0.01 36.40
N ASN A 557 -5.91 -0.70 35.36
CA ASN A 557 -7.20 -1.37 35.30
C ASN A 557 -8.42 -0.47 35.66
N GLU A 558 -8.25 0.85 35.53
CA GLU A 558 -9.25 1.87 35.82
C GLU A 558 -9.13 3.01 34.80
N ASN A 559 -10.26 3.49 34.28
CA ASN A 559 -10.29 4.53 33.23
C ASN A 559 -9.39 4.18 32.04
N SER A 560 -9.43 2.90 31.62
CA SER A 560 -8.76 2.39 30.43
C SER A 560 -9.04 3.28 29.21
N ALA A 561 -8.00 3.51 28.42
CA ALA A 561 -8.05 4.27 27.19
C ALA A 561 -7.23 3.58 26.11
N THR A 562 -7.52 3.91 24.86
CA THR A 562 -6.70 3.56 23.71
C THR A 562 -5.99 4.80 23.17
N LEU A 563 -4.68 4.72 22.97
CA LEU A 563 -3.92 5.67 22.18
C LEU A 563 -3.73 5.10 20.76
N SER A 564 -4.50 5.59 19.80
CA SER A 564 -4.34 5.21 18.39
C SER A 564 -3.40 6.19 17.71
N ILE A 565 -2.48 5.68 16.89
CA ILE A 565 -1.45 6.48 16.21
C ILE A 565 -1.43 6.09 14.73
N GLU A 566 -1.77 7.05 13.87
CA GLU A 566 -1.78 6.85 12.42
C GLU A 566 -0.36 6.65 11.84
N PRO A 567 -0.22 5.99 10.68
CA PRO A 567 1.05 5.87 9.98
C PRO A 567 1.75 7.23 9.78
N GLY A 568 3.08 7.24 9.85
CA GLY A 568 3.90 8.44 9.61
C GLY A 568 3.91 9.46 10.75
N VAL A 569 3.15 9.26 11.83
CA VAL A 569 3.14 10.15 12.99
C VAL A 569 4.48 10.10 13.73
N THR A 570 5.00 11.30 14.05
CA THR A 570 6.15 11.48 14.94
C THR A 570 5.71 11.96 16.32
N VAL A 571 6.09 11.21 17.36
CA VAL A 571 5.96 11.55 18.77
C VAL A 571 7.36 11.78 19.35
N TYR A 572 7.57 12.85 20.11
CA TYR A 572 8.87 13.13 20.71
C TYR A 572 8.80 13.51 22.19
N GLY A 573 9.84 13.16 22.96
CA GLY A 573 10.03 13.68 24.31
C GLY A 573 10.47 15.14 24.28
N ALA A 574 9.69 16.06 24.86
CA ALA A 574 10.02 17.49 24.85
C ALA A 574 11.23 17.87 25.74
N SER A 575 11.65 16.93 26.59
CA SER A 575 12.79 16.97 27.47
C SER A 575 13.17 15.53 27.86
N GLY A 576 14.35 15.37 28.45
CA GLY A 576 14.85 14.06 28.89
C GLY A 576 13.90 13.28 29.80
N ASN A 577 13.19 13.95 30.72
CA ASN A 577 12.31 13.27 31.68
C ASN A 577 10.96 12.82 31.09
N ASP A 578 10.76 12.94 29.78
CA ASP A 578 9.49 12.65 29.13
C ASP A 578 9.49 11.23 28.54
N TYR A 579 8.41 10.49 28.78
CA TYR A 579 8.22 9.10 28.33
C TYR A 579 6.73 8.75 28.28
N LEU A 580 6.41 7.65 27.59
CA LEU A 580 5.04 7.17 27.41
C LEU A 580 4.82 5.85 28.15
N VAL A 581 3.78 5.78 28.97
CA VAL A 581 3.36 4.59 29.71
C VAL A 581 1.97 4.15 29.25
N VAL A 582 1.82 2.90 28.82
CA VAL A 582 0.52 2.27 28.57
C VAL A 582 0.17 1.40 29.77
N SER A 583 -0.79 1.86 30.57
CA SER A 583 -1.18 1.18 31.82
C SER A 583 -1.93 -0.13 31.54
N ARG A 584 -1.92 -1.05 32.52
CA ARG A 584 -2.71 -2.28 32.44
C ARG A 584 -4.18 -2.03 32.12
N GLY A 585 -4.71 -2.79 31.17
CA GLY A 585 -6.08 -2.67 30.69
C GLY A 585 -6.32 -1.52 29.71
N SER A 586 -5.30 -0.71 29.41
CA SER A 586 -5.28 0.26 28.30
C SER A 586 -4.56 -0.31 27.08
N LYS A 587 -4.60 0.43 25.96
CA LYS A 587 -3.98 0.00 24.71
C LYS A 587 -3.24 1.11 23.99
N ILE A 588 -2.26 0.70 23.18
CA ILE A 588 -1.69 1.51 22.10
C ILE A 588 -1.97 0.81 20.77
N GLU A 589 -2.45 1.53 19.77
CA GLU A 589 -2.64 1.01 18.42
C GLU A 589 -1.76 1.86 17.49
N ALA A 590 -0.46 1.51 17.41
CA ALA A 590 0.52 2.17 16.55
C ALA A 590 0.80 1.29 15.34
N GLU A 591 0.09 1.57 14.24
CA GLU A 591 0.09 0.74 13.04
C GLU A 591 0.72 1.49 11.87
N GLY A 592 2.03 1.71 11.92
CA GLY A 592 2.80 2.29 10.81
C GLY A 592 2.87 1.36 9.60
N THR A 593 3.50 1.85 8.54
CA THR A 593 3.87 1.05 7.35
C THR A 593 5.36 1.17 7.08
N ALA A 594 5.91 0.31 6.21
CA ALA A 594 7.31 0.42 5.81
C ALA A 594 7.64 1.79 5.19
N ALA A 595 6.71 2.37 4.43
CA ALA A 595 6.87 3.70 3.83
C ALA A 595 6.64 4.85 4.83
N LYS A 596 5.76 4.64 5.81
CA LYS A 596 5.36 5.65 6.81
C LYS A 596 5.39 5.04 8.23
N PRO A 597 6.57 4.79 8.80
CA PRO A 597 6.66 4.24 10.15
C PRO A 597 6.19 5.24 11.19
N VAL A 598 5.67 4.75 12.31
CA VAL A 598 5.44 5.59 13.51
C VAL A 598 6.78 5.80 14.20
N VAL A 599 7.13 7.04 14.50
CA VAL A 599 8.42 7.40 15.09
C VAL A 599 8.25 7.98 16.49
N PHE A 600 8.87 7.33 17.47
CA PHE A 600 9.09 7.88 18.80
C PHE A 600 10.55 8.33 18.93
N THR A 601 10.80 9.59 19.25
CA THR A 601 12.16 10.16 19.19
C THR A 601 12.39 11.31 20.18
N SER A 602 13.56 11.95 20.12
CA SER A 602 13.92 13.09 20.96
C SER A 602 13.57 14.44 20.35
N TYR A 603 13.53 15.49 21.18
CA TYR A 603 13.43 16.87 20.71
C TYR A 603 14.59 17.25 19.76
N GLU A 604 15.80 16.75 20.04
CA GLU A 604 16.98 17.01 19.22
C GLU A 604 16.81 16.46 17.81
N ASP A 605 16.28 15.25 17.66
CA ASP A 605 16.04 14.64 16.36
C ASP A 605 15.03 15.44 15.52
N VAL A 606 13.86 15.76 16.09
CA VAL A 606 12.82 16.53 15.37
C VAL A 606 13.23 17.96 15.03
N THR A 607 14.23 18.52 15.71
CA THR A 607 14.76 19.87 15.41
C THR A 607 16.01 19.85 14.53
N GLY A 608 16.50 18.66 14.13
CA GLY A 608 17.74 18.50 13.39
C GLY A 608 18.99 18.91 14.19
N ALA A 609 18.90 18.89 15.52
CA ALA A 609 20.05 19.07 16.40
C ALA A 609 20.90 17.78 16.46
N ALA A 610 22.02 17.83 17.19
CA ALA A 610 22.86 16.65 17.35
C ALA A 610 22.14 15.61 18.22
N THR A 611 21.93 14.42 17.68
CA THR A 611 21.33 13.28 18.37
C THR A 611 22.38 12.47 19.12
N SER A 612 21.95 11.89 20.24
CA SER A 612 22.73 10.97 21.06
C SER A 612 21.74 10.08 21.83
N ALA A 613 22.21 8.96 22.34
CA ALA A 613 21.44 8.19 23.30
C ALA A 613 21.11 9.03 24.56
N GLY A 614 20.05 8.66 25.26
CA GLY A 614 19.63 9.25 26.52
C GLY A 614 18.96 10.63 26.41
N GLN A 615 18.27 10.92 25.31
CA GLN A 615 17.66 12.23 25.08
C GLN A 615 16.18 12.32 25.54
N TRP A 616 15.53 11.18 25.76
CA TRP A 616 14.21 11.05 26.36
C TRP A 616 14.02 9.64 26.95
N GLY A 617 12.91 9.34 27.62
CA GLY A 617 12.77 8.14 28.44
C GLY A 617 12.21 6.87 27.77
N GLY A 618 11.79 6.87 26.51
CA GLY A 618 11.32 5.64 25.84
C GLY A 618 9.85 5.27 26.10
N LEU A 619 9.50 4.02 25.77
CA LEU A 619 8.14 3.47 25.81
C LEU A 619 8.00 2.38 26.88
N VAL A 620 6.97 2.47 27.71
CA VAL A 620 6.67 1.50 28.77
C VAL A 620 5.29 0.89 28.54
N LEU A 621 5.24 -0.42 28.26
CA LEU A 621 4.00 -1.17 28.00
C LEU A 621 3.71 -2.14 29.14
N LEU A 622 2.58 -1.95 29.83
CA LEU A 622 2.22 -2.70 31.05
C LEU A 622 0.97 -3.54 30.83
N GLY A 623 1.10 -4.86 30.99
CA GLY A 623 0.03 -5.82 30.81
C GLY A 623 -0.36 -6.59 32.08
N ASN A 624 -1.40 -7.40 31.93
CA ASN A 624 -1.99 -8.24 32.98
C ASN A 624 -1.48 -9.70 32.95
N ALA A 625 -0.41 -9.99 32.20
CA ALA A 625 0.17 -11.33 32.14
C ALA A 625 1.02 -11.66 33.38
N PRO A 626 1.23 -12.95 33.69
CA PRO A 626 1.92 -13.36 34.92
C PRO A 626 3.40 -12.94 34.97
N SER A 627 3.91 -12.77 36.19
CA SER A 627 5.34 -12.67 36.51
C SER A 627 5.65 -13.56 37.72
N ASN A 628 6.86 -14.12 37.77
CA ASN A 628 7.33 -14.92 38.90
C ASN A 628 7.55 -14.11 40.20
N LYS A 629 7.58 -12.76 40.11
CA LYS A 629 7.64 -11.83 41.26
C LYS A 629 6.27 -11.56 41.86
N CYS A 630 5.17 -11.98 41.23
CA CYS A 630 3.83 -11.77 41.74
C CYS A 630 3.64 -12.44 43.13
N PRO A 631 2.90 -11.81 44.07
CA PRO A 631 2.67 -12.37 45.39
C PRO A 631 1.96 -13.74 45.35
N THR A 632 2.47 -14.69 46.14
CA THR A 632 1.90 -16.06 46.22
C THR A 632 0.83 -16.22 47.31
N ASP A 633 0.55 -15.17 48.08
CA ASP A 633 -0.41 -15.18 49.20
C ASP A 633 -1.87 -14.88 48.78
N GLY A 634 -2.08 -14.62 47.49
CA GLY A 634 -3.39 -14.34 46.89
C GLY A 634 -3.76 -12.85 46.86
N SER A 635 -2.85 -11.93 47.20
CA SER A 635 -3.03 -10.51 46.87
C SER A 635 -2.96 -10.29 45.35
N ALA A 636 -3.57 -9.20 44.87
CA ALA A 636 -3.43 -8.80 43.47
C ALA A 636 -1.95 -8.55 43.14
N CYS A 637 -1.51 -8.96 41.95
CA CYS A 637 -0.20 -8.61 41.45
C CYS A 637 -0.22 -7.17 40.95
N ALA A 638 0.78 -6.38 41.32
CA ALA A 638 1.01 -5.01 40.87
C ALA A 638 2.48 -4.70 41.17
N LEU A 639 3.34 -4.99 40.19
CA LEU A 639 4.79 -4.84 40.29
C LEU A 639 5.19 -3.50 39.69
N GLN A 640 5.86 -2.65 40.45
CA GLN A 640 6.32 -1.35 39.95
C GLN A 640 7.51 -1.56 39.02
N VAL A 641 7.47 -0.95 37.83
CA VAL A 641 8.64 -0.86 36.94
C VAL A 641 9.67 0.10 37.54
N GLU A 642 10.93 -0.28 37.49
CA GLU A 642 12.06 0.55 37.95
C GLU A 642 12.17 1.83 37.10
N GLY A 643 12.62 2.94 37.69
CA GLY A 643 12.81 4.22 36.98
C GLY A 643 11.53 5.01 36.61
N VAL A 644 10.39 4.33 36.51
CA VAL A 644 9.12 4.94 36.07
C VAL A 644 8.35 5.56 37.25
N GLU A 645 7.54 6.59 36.98
CA GLU A 645 6.67 7.24 37.97
C GLU A 645 5.80 6.21 38.73
N GLU A 646 5.60 6.47 40.02
CA GLU A 646 4.80 5.64 40.93
C GLU A 646 3.39 5.40 40.36
N GLY A 647 3.02 4.12 40.23
CA GLY A 647 1.75 3.69 39.65
C GLY A 647 1.87 3.03 38.28
N ALA A 648 3.05 3.07 37.66
CA ALA A 648 3.42 2.25 36.52
C ALA A 648 3.63 0.79 36.94
N VAL A 649 2.53 0.08 37.18
CA VAL A 649 2.54 -1.30 37.66
C VAL A 649 2.13 -2.30 36.59
N PHE A 650 2.79 -3.47 36.57
CA PHE A 650 2.48 -4.60 35.70
C PHE A 650 2.13 -5.87 36.47
N GLY A 651 1.80 -6.92 35.73
CA GLY A 651 1.61 -8.27 36.22
C GLY A 651 0.14 -8.64 36.39
N GLY A 652 -0.16 -9.92 36.54
CA GLY A 652 -1.54 -10.37 36.70
C GLY A 652 -1.66 -11.87 36.51
N THR A 653 -2.76 -12.30 35.89
CA THR A 653 -3.05 -13.72 35.67
C THR A 653 -3.46 -14.05 34.24
N ASP A 654 -3.56 -13.05 33.36
CA ASP A 654 -4.05 -13.23 31.99
C ASP A 654 -2.87 -13.29 31.02
N ILE A 655 -2.41 -14.51 30.73
CA ILE A 655 -1.31 -14.72 29.78
C ILE A 655 -1.65 -14.27 28.35
N THR A 656 -2.94 -14.13 28.04
CA THR A 656 -3.46 -13.69 26.74
C THR A 656 -3.89 -12.23 26.72
N ASP A 657 -3.49 -11.45 27.74
CA ASP A 657 -3.74 -10.01 27.79
C ASP A 657 -3.28 -9.32 26.49
N ASN A 658 -4.00 -8.27 26.11
CA ASN A 658 -3.77 -7.54 24.86
C ASN A 658 -3.63 -6.05 25.16
N SER A 659 -2.38 -5.57 25.08
CA SER A 659 -1.98 -4.17 25.25
C SER A 659 -1.99 -3.36 23.94
N GLY A 660 -2.47 -3.96 22.85
CA GLY A 660 -2.63 -3.34 21.53
C GLY A 660 -1.64 -3.83 20.47
N ILE A 661 -1.24 -2.94 19.57
CA ILE A 661 -0.41 -3.22 18.40
C ILE A 661 0.76 -2.22 18.32
N LEU A 662 1.96 -2.74 18.09
CA LEU A 662 3.12 -2.00 17.60
C LEU A 662 3.53 -2.61 16.25
N ARG A 663 3.28 -1.88 15.16
CA ARG A 663 3.68 -2.29 13.81
C ARG A 663 4.39 -1.18 13.04
N TYR A 664 5.53 -1.49 12.43
CA TYR A 664 6.42 -0.52 11.78
C TYR A 664 6.67 0.71 12.66
N VAL A 665 7.16 0.45 13.87
CA VAL A 665 7.45 1.46 14.90
C VAL A 665 8.97 1.62 15.04
N ARG A 666 9.45 2.87 15.10
CA ARG A 666 10.83 3.18 15.48
C ARG A 666 10.85 3.91 16.82
N VAL A 667 11.65 3.45 17.76
CA VAL A 667 11.97 4.16 19.01
C VAL A 667 13.45 4.55 18.96
N GLN A 668 13.74 5.85 19.02
CA GLN A 668 15.08 6.37 18.73
C GLN A 668 15.58 7.25 19.86
N PHE A 669 16.87 7.16 20.20
CA PHE A 669 17.56 8.11 21.10
C PHE A 669 16.98 8.17 22.53
N GLY A 670 16.37 7.07 22.99
CA GLY A 670 15.81 6.92 24.36
C GLY A 670 16.88 6.65 25.42
N GLY A 671 16.49 6.29 26.64
CA GLY A 671 17.42 5.97 27.72
C GLY A 671 17.79 7.12 28.66
N TYR A 672 16.90 8.07 28.89
CA TYR A 672 17.22 9.16 29.82
C TYR A 672 17.36 8.67 31.27
N GLU A 673 18.50 8.99 31.89
CA GLU A 673 18.80 8.76 33.32
C GLU A 673 17.85 9.58 34.23
N ILE A 674 16.77 8.97 34.71
CA ILE A 674 15.78 9.63 35.58
C ILE A 674 16.29 9.75 37.03
N ALA A 675 17.13 8.83 37.46
CA ALA A 675 17.88 8.89 38.71
C ALA A 675 19.27 8.28 38.52
N LEU A 676 20.19 8.54 39.45
CA LEU A 676 21.57 8.03 39.35
C LEU A 676 21.57 6.51 39.13
N ASP A 677 22.16 6.06 38.02
CA ASP A 677 22.23 4.67 37.57
C ASP A 677 20.82 4.05 37.37
N ASN A 678 19.90 4.80 36.74
CA ASN A 678 18.51 4.42 36.51
C ASN A 678 17.94 5.13 35.27
N GLU A 679 18.42 4.67 34.14
CA GLU A 679 17.94 4.96 32.80
C GLU A 679 16.63 4.19 32.51
N LEU A 680 16.03 4.42 31.34
CA LEU A 680 14.83 3.71 30.91
C LEU A 680 15.09 3.00 29.58
N ASN A 681 14.49 1.84 29.39
CA ASN A 681 14.70 1.06 28.16
C ASN A 681 14.07 1.75 26.95
N GLY A 682 14.52 1.38 25.76
CA GLY A 682 13.86 1.81 24.53
C GLY A 682 12.39 1.39 24.54
N ILE A 683 12.15 0.10 24.79
CA ILE A 683 10.81 -0.42 25.08
C ILE A 683 10.84 -1.38 26.27
N THR A 684 10.12 -1.03 27.33
CA THR A 684 9.85 -1.93 28.45
C THR A 684 8.54 -2.70 28.25
N PHE A 685 8.60 -4.03 28.31
CA PHE A 685 7.43 -4.91 28.30
C PHE A 685 7.21 -5.53 29.68
N GLY A 686 6.40 -4.87 30.51
CA GLY A 686 6.04 -5.37 31.84
C GLY A 686 4.79 -6.26 31.78
N GLY A 687 4.93 -7.58 31.95
CA GLY A 687 3.79 -8.49 32.04
C GLY A 687 2.84 -8.41 30.84
N VAL A 688 3.36 -8.18 29.63
CA VAL A 688 2.55 -8.07 28.41
C VAL A 688 2.14 -9.46 27.92
N GLY A 689 0.87 -9.64 27.56
CA GLY A 689 0.32 -10.93 27.15
C GLY A 689 0.46 -11.23 25.66
N SER A 690 0.28 -12.50 25.30
CA SER A 690 0.38 -13.00 23.91
C SER A 690 -0.75 -12.54 22.98
N GLY A 691 -1.74 -11.80 23.51
CA GLY A 691 -2.76 -11.15 22.70
C GLY A 691 -2.31 -9.83 22.07
N THR A 692 -1.15 -9.31 22.49
CA THR A 692 -0.52 -8.09 21.97
C THR A 692 0.27 -8.38 20.70
N THR A 693 0.19 -7.52 19.69
CA THR A 693 0.96 -7.68 18.45
C THR A 693 2.19 -6.78 18.47
N VAL A 694 3.38 -7.35 18.28
CA VAL A 694 4.62 -6.61 18.09
C VAL A 694 5.28 -7.14 16.82
N ASP A 695 5.28 -6.33 15.76
CA ASP A 695 5.63 -6.77 14.40
C ASP A 695 6.36 -5.66 13.64
N HIS A 696 7.60 -5.84 13.19
CA HIS A 696 8.42 -4.77 12.58
C HIS A 696 8.64 -3.59 13.52
N VAL A 697 9.45 -3.79 14.55
CA VAL A 697 9.82 -2.74 15.51
C VAL A 697 11.33 -2.51 15.47
N GLN A 698 11.75 -1.25 15.50
CA GLN A 698 13.15 -0.87 15.65
C GLN A 698 13.36 -0.08 16.94
N VAL A 699 14.43 -0.39 17.66
CA VAL A 699 15.02 0.50 18.66
C VAL A 699 16.42 0.92 18.19
N HIS A 700 16.69 2.23 18.23
CA HIS A 700 17.93 2.82 17.75
C HIS A 700 18.55 3.75 18.78
N ALA A 701 19.83 3.54 19.09
CA ALA A 701 20.63 4.41 19.95
C ALA A 701 19.97 4.68 21.33
N ASN A 702 19.49 3.64 22.00
CA ASN A 702 19.02 3.74 23.38
C ASN A 702 20.22 3.70 24.33
N ALA A 703 20.21 4.51 25.40
CA ALA A 703 21.33 4.56 26.35
C ALA A 703 21.33 3.38 27.34
N ASP A 704 20.13 2.89 27.64
CA ASP A 704 19.90 1.66 28.40
C ASP A 704 19.54 0.52 27.41
N ASP A 705 18.87 -0.52 27.89
CA ASP A 705 18.45 -1.64 27.08
C ASP A 705 17.62 -1.27 25.85
N GLY A 706 17.78 -2.03 24.78
CA GLY A 706 16.99 -1.88 23.56
C GLY A 706 15.53 -2.23 23.84
N VAL A 707 15.32 -3.47 24.30
CA VAL A 707 14.04 -3.95 24.82
C VAL A 707 14.27 -4.77 26.09
N GLU A 708 13.40 -4.61 27.08
CA GLU A 708 13.45 -5.42 28.31
C GLU A 708 12.08 -6.03 28.61
N PHE A 709 12.05 -7.33 28.95
CA PHE A 709 10.84 -8.06 29.27
C PHE A 709 10.78 -8.46 30.74
N PHE A 710 9.88 -7.83 31.49
CA PHE A 710 9.58 -8.20 32.87
C PHE A 710 8.40 -9.16 32.95
N GLY A 711 8.64 -10.46 32.87
CA GLY A 711 7.58 -11.48 32.82
C GLY A 711 6.68 -11.36 31.59
N GLY A 712 5.50 -12.00 31.62
CA GLY A 712 4.57 -11.99 30.50
C GLY A 712 4.88 -13.03 29.41
N ALA A 713 4.23 -12.89 28.27
CA ALA A 713 4.25 -13.86 27.17
C ALA A 713 4.02 -13.22 25.79
N VAL A 714 4.35 -11.93 25.63
CA VAL A 714 4.24 -11.25 24.33
C VAL A 714 5.14 -11.93 23.29
N ASP A 715 4.62 -12.08 22.08
CA ASP A 715 5.37 -12.57 20.95
C ASP A 715 5.80 -11.40 20.05
N VAL A 716 7.03 -11.44 19.52
CA VAL A 716 7.63 -10.38 18.70
C VAL A 716 8.11 -10.94 17.36
N LYS A 717 7.68 -10.35 16.25
CA LYS A 717 8.20 -10.69 14.92
C LYS A 717 8.88 -9.49 14.29
N TYR A 718 10.03 -9.69 13.64
CA TYR A 718 10.77 -8.63 12.96
C TYR A 718 11.21 -7.51 13.92
N LEU A 719 12.31 -7.72 14.64
CA LEU A 719 12.87 -6.78 15.61
C LEU A 719 14.27 -6.33 15.18
N VAL A 720 14.51 -5.03 15.15
CA VAL A 720 15.82 -4.43 14.82
C VAL A 720 16.32 -3.60 15.99
N LEU A 721 17.53 -3.89 16.44
CA LEU A 721 18.19 -3.23 17.57
C LEU A 721 19.55 -2.73 17.09
N THR A 722 19.74 -1.42 17.12
CA THR A 722 20.91 -0.77 16.50
C THR A 722 21.55 0.23 17.44
N GLY A 723 22.85 0.03 17.72
CA GLY A 723 23.64 0.94 18.55
C GLY A 723 23.09 1.13 19.97
N ILE A 724 22.60 0.05 20.59
CA ILE A 724 22.16 0.06 21.99
C ILE A 724 23.39 0.15 22.89
N GLN A 725 23.35 1.02 23.91
CA GLN A 725 24.53 1.27 24.75
C GLN A 725 24.66 0.33 25.94
N ASP A 726 23.56 -0.30 26.36
CA ASP A 726 23.57 -1.44 27.28
C ASP A 726 23.16 -2.74 26.56
N ASP A 727 22.22 -3.52 27.09
CA ASP A 727 21.86 -4.82 26.53
C ASP A 727 20.79 -4.67 25.44
N SER A 728 21.02 -5.29 24.28
CA SER A 728 20.06 -5.11 23.16
C SER A 728 18.71 -5.76 23.46
N ILE A 729 18.73 -6.92 24.10
CA ILE A 729 17.55 -7.64 24.58
C ILE A 729 17.85 -8.10 26.00
N ASP A 730 17.01 -7.68 26.94
CA ASP A 730 16.99 -8.20 28.31
C ASP A 730 15.66 -8.91 28.59
N TRP A 731 15.68 -10.00 29.36
CA TRP A 731 14.46 -10.49 30.00
C TRP A 731 14.71 -11.01 31.40
N ASP A 732 13.69 -10.89 32.24
CA ASP A 732 13.66 -11.47 33.57
C ASP A 732 12.23 -11.92 33.98
N ASN A 733 12.07 -12.20 35.27
CA ASN A 733 10.78 -12.27 35.96
C ASN A 733 9.75 -13.26 35.37
N GLY A 734 10.22 -14.31 34.72
CA GLY A 734 9.41 -15.42 34.26
C GLY A 734 8.88 -15.25 32.83
N PHE A 735 9.52 -14.45 31.98
CA PHE A 735 9.09 -14.21 30.60
C PHE A 735 9.00 -15.52 29.78
N GLN A 736 7.89 -15.69 29.04
CA GLN A 736 7.55 -16.91 28.27
C GLN A 736 7.30 -16.66 26.77
N GLY A 737 7.62 -15.47 26.27
CA GLY A 737 7.28 -15.08 24.90
C GLY A 737 8.12 -15.76 23.82
N ARG A 738 7.84 -15.40 22.57
CA ARG A 738 8.57 -15.89 21.39
C ARG A 738 9.07 -14.75 20.52
N MET A 739 10.23 -14.91 19.87
CA MET A 739 10.73 -13.92 18.90
C MET A 739 11.24 -14.56 17.62
N GLN A 740 10.93 -13.98 16.46
CA GLN A 740 11.50 -14.42 15.18
C GLN A 740 11.93 -13.26 14.28
N TYR A 741 13.05 -13.44 13.57
CA TYR A 741 13.69 -12.44 12.71
C TYR A 741 14.17 -11.24 13.52
N VAL A 742 15.25 -11.43 14.27
CA VAL A 742 15.79 -10.42 15.19
C VAL A 742 17.21 -10.03 14.79
N LEU A 743 17.42 -8.78 14.41
CA LEU A 743 18.73 -8.24 14.06
C LEU A 743 19.23 -7.30 15.17
N VAL A 744 20.31 -7.70 15.82
CA VAL A 744 21.10 -6.85 16.72
C VAL A 744 22.39 -6.44 16.01
N ARG A 745 22.63 -5.13 15.88
CA ARG A 745 23.87 -4.58 15.34
C ARG A 745 24.38 -3.47 16.27
N GLN A 746 25.45 -3.76 17.00
CA GLN A 746 26.11 -2.76 17.81
C GLN A 746 26.74 -1.67 16.95
N ALA A 747 26.94 -0.49 17.54
CA ALA A 747 27.31 0.71 16.81
C ALA A 747 28.66 0.55 16.10
N THR A 748 28.72 0.91 14.81
CA THR A 748 29.92 0.74 13.97
C THR A 748 31.06 1.69 14.32
N ASP A 749 30.79 2.72 15.12
CA ASP A 749 31.78 3.67 15.61
C ASP A 749 32.47 3.21 16.90
N ASP A 750 32.20 1.96 17.33
CA ASP A 750 32.70 1.36 18.56
C ASP A 750 32.33 2.17 19.83
N SER A 751 31.19 2.87 19.79
CA SER A 751 30.58 3.47 20.98
C SER A 751 30.07 2.41 21.97
N ASP A 752 29.77 2.87 23.18
CA ASP A 752 29.26 2.11 24.31
C ASP A 752 28.21 1.08 23.86
N ALA A 753 28.36 -0.14 24.36
CA ALA A 753 27.54 -1.31 24.08
C ALA A 753 27.80 -2.37 25.16
N ASN A 754 26.83 -3.25 25.43
CA ASN A 754 27.02 -4.42 26.28
C ASN A 754 26.63 -5.69 25.49
N ARG A 755 25.73 -6.54 26.00
CA ARG A 755 25.38 -7.82 25.39
C ARG A 755 24.35 -7.65 24.28
N GLY A 756 24.43 -8.53 23.29
CA GLY A 756 23.33 -8.71 22.35
C GLY A 756 22.09 -9.29 23.01
N ILE A 757 22.29 -10.16 24.00
CA ILE A 757 21.24 -10.70 24.87
C ILE A 757 21.78 -10.86 26.30
N GLU A 758 21.10 -10.23 27.25
CA GLU A 758 21.17 -10.54 28.67
C GLU A 758 19.86 -11.22 29.11
N ALA A 759 19.94 -12.19 30.00
CA ALA A 759 18.82 -13.09 30.25
C ALA A 759 18.85 -13.66 31.66
N ASP A 760 17.82 -13.31 32.43
CA ASP A 760 17.66 -13.66 33.83
C ASP A 760 16.34 -14.41 34.10
N ASN A 761 16.23 -14.93 35.32
CA ASN A 761 14.96 -15.40 35.86
C ASN A 761 14.59 -14.64 37.14
N ASP A 762 15.29 -14.90 38.24
CA ASP A 762 15.17 -14.15 39.49
C ASP A 762 16.47 -14.27 40.28
N GLY A 763 17.20 -13.16 40.43
CA GLY A 763 18.50 -13.18 41.12
C GLY A 763 18.48 -13.55 42.60
N SER A 764 17.33 -13.44 43.26
CA SER A 764 17.18 -13.88 44.65
C SER A 764 16.79 -15.36 44.77
N ASN A 765 16.12 -15.92 43.76
CA ASN A 765 15.69 -17.31 43.68
C ASN A 765 15.71 -17.81 42.22
N PRO A 766 16.90 -18.20 41.70
CA PRO A 766 17.08 -18.62 40.30
C PRO A 766 16.15 -19.74 39.81
N SER A 767 15.63 -20.55 40.73
CA SER A 767 14.72 -21.68 40.45
C SER A 767 13.22 -21.33 40.60
N ILE A 768 12.86 -20.04 40.72
CA ILE A 768 11.45 -19.65 40.87
C ILE A 768 10.67 -19.93 39.59
N GLU A 769 9.41 -20.36 39.77
CA GLU A 769 8.51 -20.71 38.68
C GLU A 769 7.39 -19.67 38.49
N PRO A 770 6.94 -19.40 37.24
CA PRO A 770 7.52 -19.91 36.01
C PRO A 770 8.94 -19.34 35.79
N GLN A 771 9.88 -20.19 35.43
CA GLN A 771 11.23 -19.78 35.06
C GLN A 771 11.20 -19.09 33.70
N SER A 772 11.85 -17.93 33.54
CA SER A 772 11.99 -17.28 32.22
C SER A 772 12.51 -18.30 31.21
N ASN A 773 11.79 -18.52 30.11
CA ASN A 773 12.17 -19.51 29.11
C ASN A 773 11.55 -19.18 27.74
N PRO A 774 11.91 -18.03 27.14
CA PRO A 774 11.39 -17.66 25.83
C PRO A 774 11.97 -18.53 24.72
N SER A 775 11.29 -18.53 23.56
CA SER A 775 11.78 -19.21 22.35
C SER A 775 12.13 -18.20 21.27
N LEU A 776 13.36 -18.23 20.76
CA LEU A 776 13.86 -17.30 19.75
C LEU A 776 14.34 -18.06 18.52
N ALA A 777 14.01 -17.55 17.34
CA ALA A 777 14.42 -18.11 16.06
C ALA A 777 14.93 -17.04 15.09
N ASN A 778 15.89 -17.37 14.25
CA ASN A 778 16.37 -16.49 13.18
C ASN A 778 16.90 -15.15 13.73
N VAL A 779 17.95 -15.24 14.54
CA VAL A 779 18.56 -14.09 15.23
C VAL A 779 19.97 -13.87 14.71
N THR A 780 20.34 -12.62 14.42
CA THR A 780 21.72 -12.23 14.09
C THR A 780 22.18 -11.18 15.09
N ILE A 781 23.28 -11.45 15.78
CA ILE A 781 23.96 -10.50 16.68
C ILE A 781 25.32 -10.16 16.07
N ILE A 782 25.55 -8.87 15.85
CA ILE A 782 26.81 -8.29 15.34
C ILE A 782 27.35 -7.35 16.42
N GLY A 783 28.39 -7.78 17.14
CA GLY A 783 29.08 -6.97 18.15
C GLY A 783 30.01 -5.91 17.54
N ASN A 784 30.58 -5.05 18.41
CA ASN A 784 31.57 -4.03 18.04
C ASN A 784 32.88 -4.21 18.85
N ASN A 785 33.80 -3.24 18.81
CA ASN A 785 35.06 -3.29 19.59
C ASN A 785 35.01 -2.54 20.93
N PHE A 786 33.82 -2.28 21.49
CA PHE A 786 33.73 -1.66 22.80
C PHE A 786 34.32 -2.58 23.88
N ASP A 787 35.25 -2.04 24.67
CA ASP A 787 36.05 -2.71 25.72
C ASP A 787 36.03 -1.79 26.95
N GLY A 788 35.01 -1.99 27.79
CA GLY A 788 34.50 -1.06 28.80
C GLY A 788 34.62 -1.59 30.24
N GLU A 789 33.69 -1.20 31.12
CA GLU A 789 33.48 -1.97 32.37
C GLU A 789 32.75 -3.28 32.07
N ASP A 790 31.82 -3.23 31.12
CA ASP A 790 31.24 -4.36 30.40
C ASP A 790 31.62 -4.23 28.91
N ASP A 791 32.02 -5.34 28.30
CA ASP A 791 32.48 -5.38 26.92
C ASP A 791 31.30 -5.63 25.98
N SER A 792 31.45 -5.31 24.68
CA SER A 792 30.48 -5.80 23.70
C SER A 792 30.49 -7.34 23.70
N GLU A 793 29.37 -7.97 24.03
CA GLU A 793 29.24 -9.43 24.20
C GLU A 793 28.07 -9.99 23.38
N GLY A 794 28.04 -11.31 23.20
CA GLY A 794 26.99 -11.99 22.44
C GLY A 794 25.76 -12.28 23.30
N VAL A 795 25.64 -13.52 23.79
CA VAL A 795 24.53 -13.98 24.61
C VAL A 795 25.03 -14.38 26.00
N TYR A 796 24.43 -13.85 27.05
CA TYR A 796 24.70 -14.25 28.43
C TYR A 796 23.42 -14.72 29.14
N LEU A 797 23.38 -16.00 29.51
CA LEU A 797 22.28 -16.59 30.28
C LEU A 797 22.66 -16.71 31.77
N ARG A 798 21.94 -16.02 32.64
CA ARG A 798 22.24 -15.93 34.08
C ARG A 798 21.00 -16.21 34.95
N GLU A 799 21.25 -16.27 36.25
CA GLU A 799 20.24 -16.32 37.31
C GLU A 799 19.17 -17.41 37.13
N GLY A 800 19.56 -18.54 36.55
CA GLY A 800 18.67 -19.66 36.31
C GLY A 800 17.65 -19.42 35.20
N THR A 801 17.90 -18.55 34.22
CA THR A 801 17.04 -18.46 33.03
C THR A 801 17.09 -19.75 32.19
N GLY A 802 16.01 -20.04 31.49
CA GLY A 802 15.94 -20.97 30.37
C GLY A 802 15.90 -20.20 29.04
N ALA A 803 16.13 -20.89 27.92
CA ALA A 803 16.00 -20.30 26.60
C ALA A 803 15.91 -21.39 25.52
N GLN A 804 15.04 -21.22 24.52
CA GLN A 804 14.99 -22.07 23.34
C GLN A 804 15.49 -21.30 22.12
N LEU A 805 16.77 -21.46 21.77
CA LEU A 805 17.47 -20.67 20.76
C LEU A 805 17.69 -21.47 19.46
N TYR A 806 17.22 -20.96 18.33
CA TYR A 806 17.31 -21.64 17.03
C TYR A 806 17.74 -20.69 15.91
N ASN A 807 18.50 -21.18 14.94
CA ASN A 807 18.89 -20.40 13.75
C ASN A 807 19.61 -19.07 14.08
N PHE A 808 20.54 -19.07 15.05
CA PHE A 808 21.31 -17.87 15.38
C PHE A 808 22.58 -17.73 14.54
N ILE A 809 22.98 -16.49 14.32
CA ILE A 809 24.34 -16.08 14.01
C ILE A 809 24.81 -15.13 15.11
N VAL A 810 25.88 -15.46 15.81
CA VAL A 810 26.53 -14.54 16.77
C VAL A 810 27.96 -14.29 16.31
N THR A 811 28.32 -13.03 16.09
CA THR A 811 29.61 -12.66 15.52
C THR A 811 30.01 -11.25 15.91
N GLY A 812 31.30 -10.93 15.80
CA GLY A 812 31.83 -9.61 16.04
C GLY A 812 33.34 -9.55 15.85
N PRO A 813 33.91 -8.34 15.89
CA PRO A 813 35.31 -8.10 15.58
C PRO A 813 36.24 -8.58 16.71
N SER A 814 37.55 -8.54 16.47
CA SER A 814 38.55 -9.03 17.44
C SER A 814 38.59 -8.28 18.78
N GLY A 815 37.97 -7.10 18.88
CA GLY A 815 37.87 -6.33 20.11
C GLY A 815 36.61 -6.62 20.95
N MET A 816 35.66 -7.40 20.43
CA MET A 816 34.49 -7.88 21.18
C MET A 816 34.94 -8.80 22.34
N GLY A 817 34.09 -8.94 23.36
CA GLY A 817 34.14 -10.03 24.35
C GLY A 817 33.66 -11.38 23.80
N GLU A 818 33.13 -12.25 24.64
CA GLU A 818 32.66 -13.57 24.21
C GLU A 818 31.33 -13.57 23.45
N CYS A 819 31.16 -14.55 22.57
CA CYS A 819 29.89 -14.77 21.86
C CYS A 819 28.82 -15.47 22.71
N PHE A 820 29.19 -16.35 23.64
CA PHE A 820 28.22 -17.11 24.44
C PHE A 820 28.77 -17.44 25.84
N GLU A 821 28.02 -17.01 26.86
CA GLU A 821 28.26 -17.31 28.27
C GLU A 821 26.99 -17.87 28.94
N VAL A 822 27.21 -18.77 29.90
CA VAL A 822 26.18 -19.18 30.87
C VAL A 822 26.79 -19.12 32.26
N GLU A 823 26.10 -18.47 33.19
CA GLU A 823 26.57 -18.24 34.55
C GLU A 823 26.92 -19.57 35.26
N ASP A 824 28.02 -19.62 36.02
CA ASP A 824 28.43 -20.79 36.83
C ASP A 824 27.65 -20.89 38.16
N SER A 825 26.32 -20.73 38.09
CA SER A 825 25.40 -21.02 39.19
C SER A 825 24.81 -22.42 39.05
N THR A 826 24.41 -23.02 40.18
CA THR A 826 23.92 -24.41 40.18
C THR A 826 22.69 -24.59 39.30
N GLU A 827 21.80 -23.60 39.25
CA GLU A 827 20.58 -23.66 38.46
C GLU A 827 20.88 -23.50 36.96
N SER A 828 21.60 -22.44 36.56
CA SER A 828 21.97 -22.19 35.15
C SER A 828 22.73 -23.37 34.54
N GLN A 829 23.64 -23.99 35.29
CA GLN A 829 24.37 -25.18 34.84
C GLN A 829 23.50 -26.45 34.78
N THR A 830 22.43 -26.53 35.59
CA THR A 830 21.45 -27.64 35.52
C THR A 830 20.58 -27.52 34.27
N ASN A 831 20.16 -26.29 33.92
CA ASN A 831 19.32 -25.99 32.76
C ASN A 831 19.95 -26.41 31.42
N LEU A 832 21.29 -26.40 31.32
CA LEU A 832 22.03 -26.93 30.17
C LEU A 832 21.87 -28.45 29.99
N GLY A 833 21.57 -29.18 31.07
CA GLY A 833 21.55 -30.65 31.10
C GLY A 833 20.19 -31.31 31.02
N ASP A 834 19.10 -30.56 31.20
CA ASP A 834 17.74 -31.09 31.29
C ASP A 834 16.78 -30.62 30.18
N GLY A 835 17.27 -29.78 29.27
CA GLY A 835 16.52 -29.27 28.12
C GLY A 835 15.85 -27.91 28.37
N THR A 836 16.05 -27.32 29.54
CA THR A 836 15.57 -25.96 29.85
C THR A 836 16.29 -24.91 29.02
N ILE A 837 17.56 -25.16 28.65
CA ILE A 837 18.29 -24.40 27.63
C ILE A 837 18.50 -25.30 26.40
N THR A 838 18.06 -24.81 25.23
CA THR A 838 18.36 -25.39 23.92
C THR A 838 19.06 -24.34 23.07
N PHE A 839 20.10 -24.74 22.33
CA PHE A 839 20.70 -23.88 21.32
C PHE A 839 21.04 -24.72 20.08
N SER A 840 20.28 -24.62 19.00
CA SER A 840 20.41 -25.53 17.84
C SER A 840 20.42 -24.80 16.49
N ASN A 841 20.95 -25.47 15.46
CA ASN A 841 20.99 -25.00 14.07
C ASN A 841 21.62 -23.60 13.91
N SER A 842 22.67 -23.31 14.70
CA SER A 842 23.22 -21.97 14.85
C SER A 842 24.72 -21.91 14.56
N VAL A 843 25.23 -20.71 14.28
CA VAL A 843 26.65 -20.47 13.98
C VAL A 843 27.22 -19.37 14.86
N ILE A 844 28.37 -19.65 15.49
CA ILE A 844 29.13 -18.67 16.28
C ILE A 844 30.46 -18.35 15.59
N ALA A 845 30.78 -17.07 15.44
CA ALA A 845 31.91 -16.59 14.65
C ALA A 845 32.56 -15.33 15.25
N CYS A 846 32.98 -15.36 16.52
CA CYS A 846 33.72 -14.27 17.15
C CYS A 846 35.20 -14.27 16.69
N GLU A 847 35.68 -13.15 16.13
CA GLU A 847 37.03 -13.05 15.53
C GLU A 847 38.18 -13.11 16.54
N ASN A 848 37.91 -12.79 17.81
CA ASN A 848 38.87 -12.90 18.92
C ASN A 848 39.18 -14.37 19.30
N GLY A 849 38.39 -15.33 18.82
CA GLY A 849 38.48 -16.75 19.19
C GLY A 849 37.82 -17.10 20.53
N GLU A 850 37.13 -16.15 21.17
CA GLU A 850 36.38 -16.30 22.42
C GLU A 850 34.90 -16.63 22.13
N ASN A 851 34.67 -17.69 21.35
CA ASN A 851 33.30 -18.12 21.05
C ASN A 851 32.50 -18.53 22.31
N PHE A 852 33.19 -19.01 23.36
CA PHE A 852 32.57 -19.52 24.58
C PHE A 852 33.39 -19.15 25.82
N LYS A 853 32.75 -18.54 26.82
CA LYS A 853 33.35 -18.33 28.14
C LYS A 853 33.05 -19.52 29.05
N ASN A 854 34.08 -20.09 29.64
CA ASN A 854 33.96 -21.28 30.49
C ASN A 854 34.56 -21.03 31.87
N ALA A 855 33.76 -21.23 32.93
CA ALA A 855 34.28 -21.30 34.29
C ALA A 855 34.90 -22.67 34.58
N ALA A 856 35.86 -22.73 35.52
CA ALA A 856 36.65 -23.96 35.79
C ALA A 856 35.83 -25.17 36.28
N THR A 857 34.61 -24.95 36.79
CA THR A 857 33.70 -25.96 37.31
C THR A 857 32.42 -26.14 36.48
N ALA A 858 32.22 -25.31 35.47
CA ALA A 858 31.05 -25.30 34.62
C ALA A 858 31.06 -26.44 33.59
N VAL A 859 29.92 -26.61 32.92
CA VAL A 859 29.80 -27.40 31.70
C VAL A 859 30.76 -26.84 30.65
N ASP A 860 31.43 -27.73 29.91
CA ASP A 860 32.20 -27.36 28.71
C ASP A 860 31.22 -26.88 27.63
N LEU A 861 31.05 -25.55 27.53
CA LEU A 861 30.05 -24.90 26.67
C LEU A 861 30.30 -25.15 25.19
N GLU A 862 31.57 -25.20 24.77
CA GLU A 862 31.92 -25.53 23.38
C GLU A 862 31.49 -26.96 23.06
N ASN A 863 31.82 -27.92 23.93
CA ASN A 863 31.39 -29.30 23.73
C ASN A 863 29.86 -29.46 23.84
N TRP A 864 29.21 -28.73 24.74
CA TRP A 864 27.75 -28.73 24.85
C TRP A 864 27.11 -28.24 23.55
N PHE A 865 27.52 -27.07 23.05
CA PHE A 865 27.00 -26.46 21.83
C PHE A 865 27.27 -27.30 20.58
N LEU A 866 28.48 -27.82 20.40
CA LEU A 866 28.85 -28.55 19.18
C LEU A 866 28.45 -30.03 19.17
N ASN A 867 28.42 -30.69 20.34
CA ASN A 867 28.31 -32.15 20.42
C ASN A 867 27.07 -32.66 21.17
N THR A 868 26.38 -31.82 21.94
CA THR A 868 25.14 -32.22 22.63
C THR A 868 23.89 -31.64 21.99
N GLN A 869 24.01 -30.46 21.38
CA GLN A 869 22.97 -29.84 20.56
C GLN A 869 23.09 -30.26 19.09
N THR A 870 22.08 -29.93 18.27
CA THR A 870 22.01 -30.36 16.87
C THR A 870 22.22 -29.19 15.91
N GLY A 871 22.90 -29.43 14.79
CA GLY A 871 22.95 -28.48 13.66
C GLY A 871 23.89 -27.28 13.85
N ASN A 872 24.62 -27.22 14.97
CA ASN A 872 25.50 -26.10 15.30
C ASN A 872 26.88 -26.17 14.63
N SER A 873 27.49 -25.02 14.40
CA SER A 873 28.89 -24.92 13.96
C SER A 873 29.58 -23.64 14.47
N VAL A 874 30.90 -23.59 14.33
CA VAL A 874 31.69 -22.37 14.55
C VAL A 874 32.40 -21.96 13.25
N ALA A 875 32.53 -20.66 13.03
CA ALA A 875 33.32 -20.08 11.95
C ALA A 875 34.41 -19.16 12.52
N ALA A 876 35.35 -18.72 11.68
CA ALA A 876 36.51 -17.97 12.14
C ALA A 876 36.25 -16.46 12.21
N THR A 877 35.44 -15.92 11.30
CA THR A 877 35.22 -14.49 11.16
C THR A 877 33.78 -14.15 10.78
N GLN A 878 33.39 -12.90 10.98
CA GLN A 878 32.08 -12.39 10.53
C GLN A 878 31.89 -12.59 9.03
N ALA A 879 32.94 -12.37 8.23
CA ALA A 879 32.89 -12.51 6.78
C ALA A 879 32.66 -13.96 6.30
N ASP A 880 32.85 -14.96 7.16
CA ASP A 880 32.55 -16.36 6.84
C ASP A 880 31.06 -16.71 6.98
N VAL A 881 30.28 -15.86 7.66
CA VAL A 881 28.87 -16.12 8.00
C VAL A 881 27.91 -15.03 7.55
N LEU A 882 28.40 -13.80 7.33
CA LEU A 882 27.60 -12.65 6.89
C LEU A 882 28.26 -11.89 5.73
N SER A 883 27.43 -11.21 4.93
CA SER A 883 27.81 -10.12 4.04
C SER A 883 26.99 -8.89 4.44
N GLY A 884 27.62 -7.95 5.17
CA GLY A 884 26.87 -6.91 5.87
C GLY A 884 25.99 -7.54 6.95
N ILE A 885 24.68 -7.37 6.84
CA ILE A 885 23.67 -8.01 7.71
C ILE A 885 23.13 -9.33 7.14
N TYR A 886 23.44 -9.65 5.88
CA TYR A 886 22.87 -10.80 5.18
C TYR A 886 23.59 -12.09 5.51
N SER A 887 22.82 -13.13 5.84
CA SER A 887 23.33 -14.48 6.05
C SER A 887 23.97 -15.07 4.79
N THR A 888 25.21 -15.55 4.93
CA THR A 888 25.94 -16.29 3.89
C THR A 888 26.32 -17.71 4.32
N THR A 889 25.97 -18.10 5.55
CA THR A 889 26.28 -19.44 6.07
C THR A 889 25.53 -20.54 5.32
N THR A 890 26.12 -21.73 5.31
CA THR A 890 25.51 -22.96 4.74
C THR A 890 24.95 -23.90 5.82
N ALA A 891 24.88 -23.42 7.07
CA ALA A 891 24.23 -24.13 8.15
C ALA A 891 22.75 -24.42 7.80
N THR A 892 22.28 -25.61 8.15
CA THR A 892 20.90 -26.00 7.86
C THR A 892 19.98 -25.36 8.89
N PRO A 893 18.94 -24.60 8.49
CA PRO A 893 17.98 -24.05 9.43
C PRO A 893 17.17 -25.16 10.13
N PHE A 894 16.68 -24.85 11.33
CA PHE A 894 15.75 -25.67 12.09
C PHE A 894 14.37 -25.69 11.41
N ASP A 895 13.72 -26.86 11.43
CA ASP A 895 12.39 -27.06 10.86
C ASP A 895 11.31 -26.90 11.94
N PHE A 896 10.56 -25.80 11.84
CA PHE A 896 9.42 -25.46 12.68
C PHE A 896 8.09 -26.01 12.14
N THR A 897 8.09 -26.97 11.20
CA THR A 897 6.85 -27.56 10.66
C THR A 897 5.90 -28.00 11.78
N GLY A 898 4.76 -27.32 11.87
CA GLY A 898 3.72 -27.59 12.87
C GLY A 898 3.64 -26.55 13.99
N ASP A 899 4.58 -25.61 14.08
CA ASP A 899 4.43 -24.39 14.87
C ASP A 899 3.55 -23.37 14.13
N SER A 900 2.83 -22.51 14.86
CA SER A 900 1.93 -21.51 14.28
C SER A 900 2.49 -20.08 14.32
N PHE A 901 3.60 -19.86 15.01
CA PHE A 901 4.26 -18.57 15.14
C PHE A 901 5.56 -18.53 14.34
N PHE A 902 6.40 -19.56 14.49
CA PHE A 902 7.68 -19.63 13.79
C PHE A 902 7.50 -20.05 12.32
N ASP A 903 7.95 -19.20 11.41
CA ASP A 903 8.06 -19.51 10.00
C ASP A 903 9.23 -20.46 9.75
N ASN A 904 9.13 -21.27 8.69
CA ASN A 904 10.23 -22.07 8.20
C ASN A 904 11.14 -21.25 7.28
N ALA A 905 12.03 -20.46 7.88
CA ALA A 905 13.08 -19.77 7.13
C ALA A 905 14.01 -20.78 6.44
N ASP A 906 14.39 -20.51 5.20
CA ASP A 906 15.34 -21.36 4.46
C ASP A 906 16.82 -21.01 4.74
N PHE A 907 17.07 -20.19 5.77
CA PHE A 907 18.38 -19.69 6.18
C PHE A 907 18.52 -19.60 7.71
N VAL A 908 19.76 -19.54 8.18
CA VAL A 908 20.14 -19.29 9.59
C VAL A 908 20.49 -17.80 9.75
N GLY A 909 20.12 -17.18 10.86
CA GLY A 909 20.24 -15.73 11.09
C GLY A 909 18.94 -14.98 10.77
N ALA A 910 18.99 -13.65 10.88
CA ALA A 910 17.84 -12.75 10.81
C ALA A 910 17.45 -12.29 9.41
N VAL A 911 18.43 -12.03 8.53
CA VAL A 911 18.19 -11.44 7.20
C VAL A 911 18.94 -12.22 6.13
N LYS A 912 18.34 -12.40 4.95
CA LYS A 912 18.94 -13.08 3.79
C LYS A 912 18.99 -12.13 2.59
N GLU A 913 20.06 -12.21 1.82
CA GLU A 913 20.18 -11.44 0.56
C GLU A 913 19.03 -11.81 -0.40
N GLY A 914 18.24 -10.82 -0.82
CA GLY A 914 17.06 -10.98 -1.66
C GLY A 914 15.73 -11.10 -0.91
N ASP A 915 15.76 -11.14 0.42
CA ASP A 915 14.57 -11.10 1.31
C ASP A 915 14.88 -10.19 2.51
N ASP A 916 15.22 -8.93 2.21
CA ASP A 916 15.57 -7.93 3.21
C ASP A 916 14.34 -7.22 3.75
N TRP A 917 13.78 -7.76 4.82
CA TRP A 917 12.65 -7.17 5.53
C TRP A 917 13.01 -5.89 6.32
N THR A 918 14.30 -5.55 6.46
CA THR A 918 14.74 -4.33 7.14
C THR A 918 14.77 -3.10 6.22
N ALA A 919 14.74 -3.32 4.90
CA ALA A 919 14.85 -2.28 3.90
C ALA A 919 13.65 -1.31 3.90
N GLY A 920 13.92 -0.03 3.60
CA GLY A 920 12.90 1.01 3.41
C GLY A 920 12.39 1.65 4.70
N TRP A 921 12.43 0.93 5.84
CA TRP A 921 11.81 1.40 7.07
C TRP A 921 12.71 1.40 8.30
N THR A 922 13.99 1.00 8.22
CA THR A 922 14.92 1.08 9.37
C THR A 922 15.97 2.19 9.18
N ILE A 923 16.68 2.54 10.25
CA ILE A 923 17.84 3.46 10.24
C ILE A 923 19.09 2.82 10.84
N GLY A 924 20.29 3.34 10.53
CA GLY A 924 21.54 2.88 11.14
C GLY A 924 22.05 1.54 10.61
N LEU A 925 21.51 1.08 9.47
CA LEU A 925 21.91 -0.16 8.81
C LEU A 925 22.70 0.06 7.52
N GLU A 926 22.80 1.30 7.04
CA GLU A 926 23.53 1.72 5.83
C GLU A 926 25.04 1.44 5.81
#